data_AF-A0A9D6G8Q6-F1
#
_entry.id   AF-A0A9D6G8Q6-F1
#
_cell.length_a   1.000
_cell.length_b   1.000
_cell.length_c   1.000
_cell.angle_alpha   90.00
_cell.angle_beta   90.00
_cell.angle_gamma   90.00
#
_symmetry.space_group_name_H-M   'P 1'
#
loop_
_entity.id
_entity.type
_entity.pdbx_description
1 polymer ?
#
loop_
_entity_poly.entity_id
_entity_poly.type
_entity_poly.pdbx_seq_one_letter_code
_entity_poly.pdbx_strand_id
1 'polypeptide(L)'
;MKAILERLRRALRRDRARDAVPVLDGPLAPNDRITAGRRVAGNGAVEAPDDVLLAPDGALYASCGRRVVRLPRSRNGEVATVATLPAAAGGLAASADGAVFVCVGGTAIRRLRPEGGSEAVALGADLRCALALAVHDGRLFIAEGSRDRAPEEWPRDWAEQSASGRILAVDLAGGRTEVLAEGLAYPAGLAVSHDRRSLFFTELVGHRVRKLALSASASLAIEPVAPNLPGYPVRIRRDPRGGYWVALLGLRTHLLDFIVSQPEYVREMVRTIDPEYWIRPRLRPVARLPFLAPLQGGGIVVLGRRRYSAPPQTYGLAIRIDDAGAAIESLHDREGGSHPGIVAAESDGETVYLASQGGDAVIAVAAAANAERPAGHAAAAAPLRLASARREPSRAAGRRPILEVRALTKVYDGVAAIENVDFSAAPGEVHALAGENGAGKSTLCKIISGAVSPTRGEVLLDGRAVRFRSPSEARRAGISMVYQETSLVPTLTVAQNIFLGAEPRFTTYRNVNILAQQLLRRFNFWLDPTALVEQLGGAQKKMVQIARALHHRARLILFDEPTASLTPEETVHLFHAIRDLAGEGVAIVFVSHALEESLGLADRITVLRDGRRVMTADAASLTRQELVRAMVGRAVAASSRPATRERPPGRRCRVLRVENVTMGTVVKNASFSVYAGEVLGLAGLVGSGRTEVAKIVAGALKRRFVHGGTIYLHDRPVRYRVPRQAVEDGIVYITEDRKLEGFFETLSVEDNVYLARLATRAGRRFWVRGDDKARATRGLLERLRVRASSPRAKVVELSGGNQQKVVVAKALAQDPEIVIFDEPTRGVDVGAIEEIHQSIRALAAEGKAVVVVSSYLPEILALADRILVMRQGSVSAEFTREEATEEKILFAAVY
;
A
#
# COMPACT_ATOMS: atom_id res chain seq x y z
N MET A 1 16.92 13.72 -21.79
CA MET A 1 16.28 13.62 -20.45
C MET A 1 15.31 14.77 -20.12
N LYS A 2 15.75 16.03 -19.91
CA LYS A 2 14.85 17.15 -19.47
C LYS A 2 13.61 17.35 -20.36
N ALA A 3 13.78 17.29 -21.69
CA ALA A 3 12.69 17.37 -22.67
C ALA A 3 11.75 16.13 -22.69
N ILE A 4 12.23 14.97 -22.23
CA ILE A 4 11.41 13.74 -22.09
C ILE A 4 10.47 13.92 -20.89
N LEU A 5 10.99 14.46 -19.78
CA LEU A 5 10.20 14.81 -18.59
C LEU A 5 9.13 15.88 -18.85
N GLU A 6 9.41 16.86 -19.71
CA GLU A 6 8.39 17.84 -20.13
C GLU A 6 7.29 17.24 -21.01
N ARG A 7 7.59 16.23 -21.83
CA ARG A 7 6.59 15.47 -22.58
C ARG A 7 5.74 14.59 -21.66
N LEU A 8 6.37 13.86 -20.74
CA LEU A 8 5.69 13.08 -19.69
C LEU A 8 4.72 13.94 -18.86
N ARG A 9 5.11 15.17 -18.47
CA ARG A 9 4.23 16.13 -17.77
C ARG A 9 2.99 16.54 -18.56
N ARG A 10 3.03 16.53 -19.90
CA ARG A 10 1.85 16.80 -20.75
C ARG A 10 0.98 15.55 -20.92
N ALA A 11 1.58 14.36 -20.96
CA ALA A 11 0.87 13.08 -21.01
C ALA A 11 0.06 12.80 -19.73
N LEU A 12 0.67 13.05 -18.55
CA LEU A 12 0.07 12.84 -17.22
C LEU A 12 -1.20 13.67 -16.92
N ARG A 13 -1.65 14.52 -17.85
CA ARG A 13 -2.91 15.29 -17.77
C ARG A 13 -4.09 14.64 -18.52
N ARG A 14 -3.90 13.52 -19.23
CA ARG A 14 -4.99 12.84 -19.97
C ARG A 14 -5.49 11.58 -19.24
N ASP A 15 -6.82 11.49 -19.12
CA ASP A 15 -7.66 10.36 -18.68
C ASP A 15 -7.06 9.31 -17.73
N ARG A 16 -7.16 9.56 -16.41
CA ARG A 16 -6.94 8.51 -15.38
C ARG A 16 -8.08 7.47 -15.29
N ALA A 17 -9.05 7.48 -16.20
CA ALA A 17 -10.30 6.72 -16.07
C ALA A 17 -10.26 5.30 -16.66
N ARG A 18 -9.27 4.97 -17.49
CA ARG A 18 -9.19 3.67 -18.19
C ARG A 18 -8.38 2.60 -17.47
N ASP A 19 -7.51 2.99 -16.52
CA ASP A 19 -6.40 2.14 -16.07
C ASP A 19 -6.51 1.66 -14.61
N ALA A 20 -7.70 1.72 -14.02
CA ALA A 20 -7.94 1.20 -12.66
C ALA A 20 -8.02 -0.34 -12.68
N VAL A 21 -7.03 -1.03 -12.10
CA VAL A 21 -7.10 -2.48 -11.85
C VAL A 21 -8.37 -2.79 -11.04
N PRO A 22 -9.25 -3.71 -11.50
CA PRO A 22 -10.42 -4.12 -10.73
C PRO A 22 -10.05 -4.69 -9.35
N VAL A 23 -10.86 -4.37 -8.34
CA VAL A 23 -10.78 -5.00 -7.02
C VAL A 23 -11.23 -6.46 -7.13
N LEU A 24 -10.58 -7.36 -6.39
CA LEU A 24 -10.98 -8.78 -6.34
C LEU A 24 -12.03 -8.99 -5.23
N ASP A 25 -13.23 -8.46 -5.48
CA ASP A 25 -14.40 -8.57 -4.59
C ASP A 25 -15.60 -9.20 -5.31
N GLY A 26 -16.68 -9.45 -4.56
CA GLY A 26 -17.92 -10.03 -5.10
C GLY A 26 -17.68 -11.33 -5.90
N PRO A 27 -18.14 -11.41 -7.17
CA PRO A 27 -17.87 -12.54 -8.07
C PRO A 27 -16.38 -12.88 -8.28
N LEU A 28 -15.48 -11.90 -8.10
CA LEU A 28 -14.03 -12.03 -8.25
C LEU A 28 -13.32 -12.35 -6.93
N ALA A 29 -14.05 -12.50 -5.81
CA ALA A 29 -13.49 -12.76 -4.50
C ALA A 29 -12.60 -14.03 -4.46
N PRO A 30 -11.38 -13.97 -3.87
CA PRO A 30 -10.49 -15.11 -3.74
C PRO A 30 -11.14 -16.31 -3.03
N ASN A 31 -10.90 -17.50 -3.57
CA ASN A 31 -11.41 -18.76 -3.03
C ASN A 31 -10.42 -19.91 -3.30
N ASP A 32 -10.62 -21.04 -2.62
CA ASP A 32 -9.66 -22.16 -2.64
C ASP A 32 -10.17 -23.35 -3.49
N ARG A 33 -11.11 -23.10 -4.43
CA ARG A 33 -11.80 -24.17 -5.21
C ARG A 33 -10.88 -24.96 -6.13
N ILE A 34 -9.81 -24.35 -6.64
CA ILE A 34 -8.81 -25.05 -7.47
C ILE A 34 -7.98 -26.00 -6.61
N THR A 35 -7.55 -25.56 -5.43
CA THR A 35 -6.81 -26.39 -4.44
C THR A 35 -7.65 -27.56 -3.92
N ALA A 36 -8.97 -27.39 -3.79
CA ALA A 36 -9.91 -28.48 -3.49
C ALA A 36 -10.25 -29.36 -4.72
N GLY A 37 -9.75 -29.02 -5.91
CA GLY A 37 -10.04 -29.68 -7.17
C GLY A 37 -9.36 -31.05 -7.34
N ARG A 38 -9.96 -31.91 -8.15
CA ARG A 38 -9.42 -33.25 -8.46
C ARG A 38 -8.46 -33.16 -9.65
N ARG A 39 -7.19 -33.55 -9.48
CA ARG A 39 -6.29 -33.83 -10.61
C ARG A 39 -6.89 -34.92 -11.49
N VAL A 40 -7.03 -34.67 -12.80
CA VAL A 40 -7.72 -35.57 -13.74
C VAL A 40 -6.91 -36.83 -14.02
N ALA A 41 -5.58 -36.72 -14.01
CA ALA A 41 -4.63 -37.81 -14.19
C ALA A 41 -3.59 -37.84 -13.05
N GLY A 42 -2.84 -38.94 -12.95
CA GLY A 42 -1.75 -39.11 -11.98
C GLY A 42 -0.57 -38.16 -12.24
N ASN A 43 0.24 -37.95 -11.19
CA ASN A 43 1.40 -37.04 -11.23
C ASN A 43 2.38 -37.42 -12.36
N GLY A 44 2.77 -36.44 -13.18
CA GLY A 44 3.72 -36.61 -14.28
C GLY A 44 3.12 -37.11 -15.61
N ALA A 45 1.85 -37.51 -15.67
CA ALA A 45 1.20 -37.91 -16.93
C ALA A 45 0.89 -36.71 -17.85
N VAL A 46 0.72 -35.53 -17.25
CA VAL A 46 0.47 -34.24 -17.90
C VAL A 46 1.58 -33.30 -17.45
N GLU A 47 2.43 -32.84 -18.36
CA GLU A 47 3.53 -31.91 -18.08
C GLU A 47 3.33 -30.64 -18.91
N ALA A 48 3.38 -29.48 -18.27
CA ALA A 48 3.19 -28.15 -18.84
C ALA A 48 2.00 -28.07 -19.85
N PRO A 49 0.75 -28.29 -19.39
CA PRO A 49 -0.42 -28.18 -20.26
C PRO A 49 -0.61 -26.73 -20.73
N ASP A 50 -0.91 -26.52 -22.01
CA ASP A 50 -1.16 -25.18 -22.60
C ASP A 50 -2.65 -24.91 -22.82
N ASP A 51 -3.40 -25.91 -23.27
CA ASP A 51 -4.83 -25.80 -23.57
C ASP A 51 -5.57 -27.08 -23.14
N VAL A 52 -6.87 -26.94 -22.92
CA VAL A 52 -7.80 -28.04 -22.61
C VAL A 52 -9.07 -27.85 -23.42
N LEU A 53 -9.57 -28.95 -24.00
CA LEU A 53 -10.71 -28.97 -24.92
C LEU A 53 -11.62 -30.13 -24.58
N LEU A 54 -12.93 -29.88 -24.52
CA LEU A 54 -13.96 -30.91 -24.48
C LEU A 54 -14.56 -31.03 -25.88
N ALA A 55 -14.31 -32.16 -26.55
CA ALA A 55 -14.88 -32.43 -27.87
C ALA A 55 -16.37 -32.84 -27.77
N PRO A 56 -17.15 -32.73 -28.87
CA PRO A 56 -18.59 -33.04 -28.85
C PRO A 56 -18.94 -34.49 -28.49
N ASP A 57 -18.02 -35.45 -28.66
CA ASP A 57 -18.15 -36.84 -28.19
C ASP A 57 -17.96 -37.00 -26.67
N GLY A 58 -17.70 -35.90 -25.96
CA GLY A 58 -17.40 -35.86 -24.53
C GLY A 58 -15.95 -36.22 -24.19
N ALA A 59 -15.06 -36.38 -25.17
CA ALA A 59 -13.64 -36.64 -24.92
C ALA A 59 -12.92 -35.36 -24.47
N LEU A 60 -12.15 -35.48 -23.39
CA LEU A 60 -11.31 -34.40 -22.88
C LEU A 60 -9.90 -34.53 -23.46
N TYR A 61 -9.42 -33.48 -24.12
CA TYR A 61 -8.08 -33.38 -24.70
C TYR A 61 -7.28 -32.29 -23.98
N ALA A 62 -5.96 -32.48 -23.89
CA ALA A 62 -5.02 -31.45 -23.44
C ALA A 62 -3.78 -31.42 -24.33
N SER A 63 -3.25 -30.22 -24.59
CA SER A 63 -1.97 -30.04 -25.27
C SER A 63 -0.86 -29.87 -24.24
N CYS A 64 0.21 -30.67 -24.35
CA CYS A 64 1.27 -30.81 -23.34
C CYS A 64 2.63 -30.83 -24.03
N GLY A 65 3.32 -29.69 -24.08
CA GLY A 65 4.55 -29.55 -24.86
C GLY A 65 4.34 -29.95 -26.33
N ARG A 66 5.05 -30.97 -26.83
CA ARG A 66 4.92 -31.47 -28.22
C ARG A 66 3.84 -32.55 -28.41
N ARG A 67 2.99 -32.82 -27.41
CA ARG A 67 1.96 -33.89 -27.46
C ARG A 67 0.56 -33.32 -27.35
N VAL A 68 -0.40 -33.97 -27.99
CA VAL A 68 -1.81 -33.90 -27.58
C VAL A 68 -2.19 -35.22 -26.94
N VAL A 69 -2.78 -35.15 -25.75
CA VAL A 69 -3.21 -36.32 -24.98
C VAL A 69 -4.72 -36.31 -24.79
N ARG A 70 -5.34 -37.50 -24.78
CA ARG A 70 -6.73 -37.72 -24.35
C ARG A 70 -6.70 -38.09 -22.88
N LEU A 71 -7.45 -37.34 -22.08
CA LEU A 71 -7.52 -37.51 -20.63
C LEU A 71 -8.67 -38.43 -20.23
N PRO A 72 -8.49 -39.27 -19.21
CA PRO A 72 -9.54 -40.14 -18.70
C PRO A 72 -10.60 -39.32 -17.95
N ARG A 73 -11.89 -39.66 -18.14
CA ARG A 73 -12.96 -39.07 -17.32
C ARG A 73 -13.09 -39.77 -15.96
N SER A 74 -12.88 -41.09 -15.91
CA SER A 74 -12.86 -41.89 -14.68
C SER A 74 -11.57 -41.67 -13.87
N ARG A 75 -11.61 -41.97 -12.56
CA ARG A 75 -10.46 -41.79 -11.65
C ARG A 75 -9.25 -42.69 -11.94
N ASN A 76 -9.48 -43.82 -12.61
CA ASN A 76 -8.48 -44.88 -12.81
C ASN A 76 -8.13 -45.12 -14.29
N GLY A 77 -8.60 -44.26 -15.21
CA GLY A 77 -8.23 -44.38 -16.62
C GLY A 77 -6.81 -43.89 -16.87
N GLU A 78 -6.21 -44.33 -17.98
CA GLU A 78 -4.87 -43.91 -18.39
C GLU A 78 -4.93 -42.71 -19.35
N VAL A 79 -3.81 -41.99 -19.45
CA VAL A 79 -3.64 -40.86 -20.39
C VAL A 79 -3.09 -41.38 -21.71
N ALA A 80 -3.89 -41.35 -22.77
CA ALA A 80 -3.48 -41.79 -24.11
C ALA A 80 -2.86 -40.64 -24.91
N THR A 81 -1.67 -40.83 -25.48
CA THR A 81 -1.10 -39.85 -26.44
C THR A 81 -1.77 -40.03 -27.80
N VAL A 82 -2.45 -38.99 -28.28
CA VAL A 82 -3.22 -38.99 -29.55
C VAL A 82 -2.30 -38.63 -30.71
N ALA A 83 -1.42 -37.65 -30.50
CA ALA A 83 -0.43 -37.24 -31.49
C ALA A 83 0.82 -36.68 -30.82
N THR A 84 1.98 -36.96 -31.42
CA THR A 84 3.24 -36.25 -31.18
C THR A 84 3.52 -35.36 -32.38
N LEU A 85 3.86 -34.10 -32.12
CA LEU A 85 3.89 -33.01 -33.09
C LEU A 85 5.33 -32.50 -33.31
N PRO A 86 5.62 -31.86 -34.46
CA PRO A 86 6.97 -31.39 -34.77
C PRO A 86 7.43 -30.23 -33.86
N ALA A 87 6.51 -29.40 -33.37
CA ALA A 87 6.76 -28.30 -32.42
C ALA A 87 5.74 -28.33 -31.27
N ALA A 88 5.80 -27.32 -30.38
CA ALA A 88 4.88 -27.20 -29.25
C ALA A 88 3.42 -27.08 -29.71
N ALA A 89 2.52 -27.68 -28.95
CA ALA A 89 1.09 -27.81 -29.22
C ALA A 89 0.30 -26.86 -28.31
N GLY A 90 -0.55 -26.04 -28.90
CA GLY A 90 -1.45 -25.12 -28.21
C GLY A 90 -2.69 -24.84 -29.06
N GLY A 91 -3.61 -24.03 -28.56
CA GLY A 91 -4.80 -23.60 -29.31
C GLY A 91 -5.60 -24.77 -29.88
N LEU A 92 -6.32 -25.50 -29.03
CA LEU A 92 -7.18 -26.61 -29.42
C LEU A 92 -8.56 -26.12 -29.88
N ALA A 93 -9.16 -26.83 -30.84
CA ALA A 93 -10.57 -26.69 -31.22
C ALA A 93 -11.14 -28.02 -31.74
N ALA A 94 -12.46 -28.20 -31.63
CA ALA A 94 -13.17 -29.31 -32.27
C ALA A 94 -14.29 -28.81 -33.18
N SER A 95 -14.49 -29.48 -34.31
CA SER A 95 -15.66 -29.33 -35.17
C SER A 95 -16.82 -30.21 -34.68
N ALA A 96 -18.03 -29.97 -35.21
CA ALA A 96 -19.25 -30.67 -34.78
C ALA A 96 -19.26 -32.18 -35.12
N ASP A 97 -18.50 -32.60 -36.14
CA ASP A 97 -18.25 -34.01 -36.51
C ASP A 97 -17.15 -34.67 -35.65
N GLY A 98 -16.64 -33.98 -34.63
CA GLY A 98 -15.66 -34.52 -33.68
C GLY A 98 -14.19 -34.43 -34.13
N ALA A 99 -13.89 -33.82 -35.28
CA ALA A 99 -12.50 -33.62 -35.68
C ALA A 99 -11.81 -32.54 -34.83
N VAL A 100 -10.65 -32.90 -34.26
CA VAL A 100 -9.86 -32.02 -33.39
C VAL A 100 -8.74 -31.36 -34.19
N PHE A 101 -8.57 -30.05 -33.99
CA PHE A 101 -7.56 -29.20 -34.60
C PHE A 101 -6.64 -28.64 -33.51
N VAL A 102 -5.36 -28.46 -33.86
CA VAL A 102 -4.31 -27.99 -32.94
C VAL A 102 -3.35 -27.04 -33.66
N CYS A 103 -2.95 -25.96 -32.99
CA CYS A 103 -1.87 -25.10 -33.43
C CYS A 103 -0.51 -25.70 -33.04
N VAL A 104 0.46 -25.62 -33.96
CA VAL A 104 1.78 -26.21 -33.83
C VAL A 104 2.84 -25.12 -34.03
N GLY A 105 3.55 -24.77 -32.96
CA GLY A 105 4.63 -23.78 -32.96
C GLY A 105 4.22 -22.38 -33.42
N GLY A 106 2.93 -22.02 -33.32
CA GLY A 106 2.39 -20.73 -33.77
C GLY A 106 2.34 -20.52 -35.30
N THR A 107 2.88 -21.45 -36.09
CA THR A 107 3.11 -21.27 -37.54
C THR A 107 2.34 -22.25 -38.43
N ALA A 108 1.77 -23.33 -37.87
CA ALA A 108 0.98 -24.30 -38.62
C ALA A 108 -0.22 -24.80 -37.83
N ILE A 109 -1.31 -25.15 -38.51
CA ILE A 109 -2.46 -25.87 -37.93
C ILE A 109 -2.50 -27.30 -38.44
N ARG A 110 -2.83 -28.25 -37.57
CA ARG A 110 -2.98 -29.66 -37.91
C ARG A 110 -4.31 -30.22 -37.42
N ARG A 111 -4.91 -31.13 -38.20
CA ARG A 111 -6.06 -31.96 -37.81
C ARG A 111 -5.54 -33.27 -37.22
N LEU A 112 -6.08 -33.69 -36.08
CA LEU A 112 -5.73 -34.97 -35.45
C LEU A 112 -6.49 -36.11 -36.14
N ARG A 113 -5.83 -37.27 -36.28
CA ARG A 113 -6.44 -38.47 -36.87
C ARG A 113 -7.01 -39.38 -35.78
N PRO A 114 -8.21 -39.99 -35.97
CA PRO A 114 -8.79 -40.92 -34.99
C PRO A 114 -7.88 -42.11 -34.65
N GLU A 115 -7.14 -42.61 -35.64
CA GLU A 115 -6.20 -43.74 -35.51
C GLU A 115 -4.80 -43.33 -35.01
N GLY A 116 -4.63 -42.06 -34.63
CA GLY A 116 -3.39 -41.50 -34.13
C GLY A 116 -2.60 -40.68 -35.15
N GLY A 117 -1.85 -39.70 -34.65
CA GLY A 117 -1.09 -38.77 -35.47
C GLY A 117 -1.91 -37.58 -35.96
N SER A 118 -1.40 -36.87 -36.98
CA SER A 118 -2.02 -35.63 -37.47
C SER A 118 -1.63 -35.28 -38.91
N GLU A 119 -2.49 -34.54 -39.60
CA GLU A 119 -2.29 -34.01 -40.96
C GLU A 119 -2.30 -32.48 -40.98
N ALA A 120 -1.61 -31.87 -41.93
CA ALA A 120 -1.57 -30.41 -42.06
C ALA A 120 -2.87 -29.88 -42.66
N VAL A 121 -3.39 -28.79 -42.12
CA VAL A 121 -4.52 -28.05 -42.74
C VAL A 121 -3.94 -27.07 -43.75
N ALA A 122 -4.47 -27.06 -44.98
CA ALA A 122 -4.10 -26.07 -45.98
C ALA A 122 -4.75 -24.72 -45.64
N LEU A 123 -3.92 -23.73 -45.29
CA LEU A 123 -4.40 -22.41 -44.83
C LEU A 123 -4.44 -21.37 -45.95
N GLY A 124 -3.52 -21.44 -46.93
CA GLY A 124 -3.38 -20.39 -47.94
C GLY A 124 -2.92 -19.03 -47.39
N ALA A 125 -2.41 -19.00 -46.15
CA ALA A 125 -1.88 -17.81 -45.49
C ALA A 125 -0.70 -18.19 -44.56
N ASP A 126 0.34 -17.36 -44.55
CA ASP A 126 1.47 -17.53 -43.62
C ASP A 126 1.08 -17.08 -42.21
N LEU A 127 1.28 -17.96 -41.23
CA LEU A 127 1.13 -17.68 -39.81
C LEU A 127 2.51 -17.46 -39.16
N ARG A 128 2.60 -16.49 -38.26
CA ARG A 128 3.74 -16.23 -37.38
C ARG A 128 3.43 -16.54 -35.92
N CYS A 129 2.21 -16.24 -35.44
CA CYS A 129 1.87 -16.35 -34.03
C CYS A 129 0.39 -16.72 -33.80
N ALA A 130 -0.08 -17.84 -34.38
CA ALA A 130 -1.39 -18.38 -34.02
C ALA A 130 -1.40 -18.90 -32.58
N LEU A 131 -2.42 -18.53 -31.80
CA LEU A 131 -2.51 -18.81 -30.36
C LEU A 131 -3.78 -19.53 -29.93
N ALA A 132 -4.92 -19.28 -30.60
CA ALA A 132 -6.17 -19.98 -30.31
C ALA A 132 -6.97 -20.26 -31.58
N LEU A 133 -7.75 -21.33 -31.52
CA LEU A 133 -8.61 -21.82 -32.58
C LEU A 133 -10.06 -21.91 -32.10
N ALA A 134 -10.99 -21.77 -33.05
CA ALA A 134 -12.38 -22.17 -32.91
C ALA A 134 -12.88 -22.71 -34.26
N VAL A 135 -13.84 -23.64 -34.27
CA VAL A 135 -14.40 -24.16 -35.53
C VAL A 135 -15.92 -24.03 -35.50
N HIS A 136 -16.49 -23.46 -36.55
CA HIS A 136 -17.94 -23.40 -36.74
C HIS A 136 -18.29 -23.26 -38.24
N ASP A 137 -19.38 -23.93 -38.65
CA ASP A 137 -19.95 -23.88 -40.00
C ASP A 137 -18.94 -24.12 -41.14
N GLY A 138 -18.16 -25.21 -41.02
CA GLY A 138 -17.11 -25.56 -41.98
C GLY A 138 -15.89 -24.62 -41.98
N ARG A 139 -15.88 -23.58 -41.15
CA ARG A 139 -14.78 -22.60 -41.06
C ARG A 139 -13.97 -22.80 -39.79
N LEU A 140 -12.64 -22.83 -39.95
CA LEU A 140 -11.67 -22.75 -38.88
C LEU A 140 -11.29 -21.28 -38.66
N PHE A 141 -11.58 -20.77 -37.48
CA PHE A 141 -11.21 -19.43 -37.07
C PHE A 141 -9.91 -19.46 -36.25
N ILE A 142 -9.01 -18.52 -36.52
CA ILE A 142 -7.66 -18.46 -35.93
C ILE A 142 -7.45 -17.08 -35.33
N ALA A 143 -7.11 -17.03 -34.04
CA ALA A 143 -6.58 -15.83 -33.39
C ALA A 143 -5.05 -15.83 -33.50
N GLU A 144 -4.50 -14.84 -34.21
CA GLU A 144 -3.07 -14.65 -34.39
C GLU A 144 -2.60 -13.41 -33.61
N GLY A 145 -1.78 -13.66 -32.58
CA GLY A 145 -1.31 -12.66 -31.62
C GLY A 145 -0.50 -11.54 -32.29
N SER A 146 0.37 -11.91 -33.24
CA SER A 146 1.23 -10.99 -33.97
C SER A 146 1.49 -11.54 -35.36
N ARG A 147 1.24 -10.74 -36.40
CA ARG A 147 1.64 -11.08 -37.78
C ARG A 147 3.13 -10.83 -38.05
N ASP A 148 3.80 -10.09 -37.15
CA ASP A 148 5.15 -9.56 -37.35
C ASP A 148 6.23 -10.35 -36.57
N ARG A 149 5.83 -11.17 -35.59
CA ARG A 149 6.74 -11.81 -34.60
C ARG A 149 6.30 -13.22 -34.23
N ALA A 150 7.23 -14.03 -33.73
CA ALA A 150 6.94 -15.38 -33.23
C ALA A 150 6.35 -15.36 -31.79
N PRO A 151 5.71 -16.44 -31.29
CA PRO A 151 5.14 -16.50 -29.94
C PRO A 151 6.16 -16.23 -28.82
N GLU A 152 7.43 -16.58 -29.03
CA GLU A 152 8.51 -16.37 -28.06
C GLU A 152 8.85 -14.88 -27.87
N GLU A 153 8.55 -14.06 -28.88
CA GLU A 153 8.78 -12.61 -28.89
C GLU A 153 7.60 -11.79 -28.34
N TRP A 154 6.55 -12.44 -27.83
CA TRP A 154 5.40 -11.78 -27.19
C TRP A 154 5.78 -10.66 -26.19
N PRO A 155 6.90 -10.69 -25.44
CA PRO A 155 7.25 -9.59 -24.54
C PRO A 155 7.57 -8.28 -25.28
N ARG A 156 8.01 -8.35 -26.54
CA ARG A 156 8.23 -7.18 -27.40
C ARG A 156 6.91 -6.58 -27.84
N ASP A 157 5.97 -7.40 -28.30
CA ASP A 157 4.62 -6.96 -28.65
C ASP A 157 3.88 -6.37 -27.43
N TRP A 158 4.04 -6.98 -26.26
CA TRP A 158 3.47 -6.47 -25.01
C TRP A 158 4.08 -5.15 -24.57
N ALA A 159 5.41 -5.02 -24.63
CA ALA A 159 6.11 -3.78 -24.27
C ALA A 159 5.76 -2.64 -25.24
N GLU A 160 5.82 -2.89 -26.55
CA GLU A 160 5.52 -1.89 -27.57
C GLU A 160 4.02 -1.57 -27.71
N GLN A 161 3.16 -2.30 -26.99
CA GLN A 161 1.71 -2.30 -27.15
C GLN A 161 1.28 -2.53 -28.60
N SER A 162 1.93 -3.50 -29.25
CA SER A 162 1.74 -3.82 -30.66
C SER A 162 0.30 -4.21 -30.96
N ALA A 163 -0.23 -3.62 -32.02
CA ALA A 163 -1.55 -3.89 -32.57
C ALA A 163 -1.44 -4.68 -33.90
N SER A 164 -0.44 -5.56 -34.01
CA SER A 164 -0.16 -6.36 -35.22
C SER A 164 -1.03 -7.62 -35.35
N GLY A 165 -1.89 -7.90 -34.38
CA GLY A 165 -2.69 -9.12 -34.32
C GLY A 165 -3.90 -9.10 -35.26
N ARG A 166 -4.38 -10.30 -35.62
CA ARG A 166 -5.52 -10.49 -36.53
C ARG A 166 -6.35 -11.73 -36.20
N ILE A 167 -7.60 -11.74 -36.67
CA ILE A 167 -8.49 -12.91 -36.67
C ILE A 167 -8.71 -13.32 -38.12
N LEU A 168 -8.44 -14.59 -38.39
CA LEU A 168 -8.60 -15.22 -39.70
C LEU A 168 -9.76 -16.21 -39.67
N ALA A 169 -10.41 -16.41 -40.82
CA ALA A 169 -11.32 -17.51 -41.09
C ALA A 169 -10.83 -18.32 -42.28
N VAL A 170 -10.70 -19.63 -42.12
CA VAL A 170 -10.23 -20.56 -43.15
C VAL A 170 -11.38 -21.51 -43.50
N ASP A 171 -11.77 -21.53 -44.77
CA ASP A 171 -12.70 -22.53 -45.30
C ASP A 171 -12.01 -23.90 -45.32
N LEU A 172 -12.51 -24.88 -44.54
CA LEU A 172 -11.93 -26.22 -44.45
C LEU A 172 -12.15 -27.07 -45.70
N ALA A 173 -13.10 -26.71 -46.58
CA ALA A 173 -13.32 -27.39 -47.85
C ALA A 173 -12.49 -26.78 -48.99
N GLY A 174 -12.30 -25.46 -48.98
CA GLY A 174 -11.65 -24.70 -50.06
C GLY A 174 -10.21 -24.23 -49.79
N GLY A 175 -9.73 -24.29 -48.54
CA GLY A 175 -8.39 -23.80 -48.14
C GLY A 175 -8.20 -22.28 -48.29
N ARG A 176 -9.28 -21.51 -48.47
CA ARG A 176 -9.26 -20.05 -48.61
C ARG A 176 -9.27 -19.39 -47.24
N THR A 177 -8.34 -18.48 -47.01
CA THR A 177 -8.31 -17.63 -45.80
C THR A 177 -8.88 -16.24 -46.07
N GLU A 178 -9.75 -15.78 -45.19
CA GLU A 178 -10.31 -14.43 -45.08
C GLU A 178 -9.76 -13.76 -43.80
N VAL A 179 -9.38 -12.48 -43.87
CA VAL A 179 -9.02 -11.68 -42.69
C VAL A 179 -10.29 -11.01 -42.17
N LEU A 180 -10.82 -11.46 -41.03
CA LEU A 180 -12.04 -10.90 -40.45
C LEU A 180 -11.79 -9.63 -39.63
N ALA A 181 -10.61 -9.54 -39.01
CA ALA A 181 -10.19 -8.37 -38.25
C ALA A 181 -8.65 -8.30 -38.19
N GLU A 182 -8.10 -7.09 -38.22
CA GLU A 182 -6.69 -6.81 -37.97
C GLU A 182 -6.56 -5.55 -37.10
N GLY A 183 -5.34 -5.17 -36.71
CA GLY A 183 -5.14 -4.04 -35.78
C GLY A 183 -5.39 -4.41 -34.32
N LEU A 184 -5.30 -5.69 -33.96
CA LEU A 184 -5.71 -6.22 -32.66
C LEU A 184 -4.55 -6.27 -31.66
N ALA A 185 -4.85 -5.96 -30.40
CA ALA A 185 -3.90 -5.86 -29.30
C ALA A 185 -3.54 -7.24 -28.71
N TYR A 186 -2.84 -8.04 -29.52
CA TYR A 186 -2.38 -9.40 -29.23
C TYR A 186 -3.53 -10.36 -28.89
N PRO A 187 -4.36 -10.77 -29.88
CA PRO A 187 -5.49 -11.65 -29.64
C PRO A 187 -5.02 -13.08 -29.32
N ALA A 188 -5.44 -13.60 -28.18
CA ALA A 188 -4.87 -14.84 -27.62
C ALA A 188 -5.88 -15.98 -27.44
N GLY A 189 -7.16 -15.67 -27.25
CA GLY A 189 -8.25 -16.63 -27.04
C GLY A 189 -9.41 -16.38 -27.99
N LEU A 190 -10.15 -17.44 -28.35
CA LEU A 190 -11.24 -17.39 -29.31
C LEU A 190 -12.37 -18.37 -28.96
N ALA A 191 -13.62 -17.90 -28.99
CA ALA A 191 -14.82 -18.70 -28.76
C ALA A 191 -15.96 -18.28 -29.70
N VAL A 192 -16.77 -19.25 -30.14
CA VAL A 192 -18.00 -18.97 -30.91
C VAL A 192 -19.14 -18.67 -29.93
N SER A 193 -19.88 -17.61 -30.24
CA SER A 193 -21.09 -17.18 -29.52
C SER A 193 -22.16 -18.26 -29.38
N HIS A 194 -23.01 -18.13 -28.36
CA HIS A 194 -24.18 -18.98 -28.13
C HIS A 194 -25.13 -19.04 -29.33
N ASP A 195 -25.42 -17.88 -29.93
CA ASP A 195 -26.29 -17.73 -31.11
C ASP A 195 -25.58 -18.07 -32.44
N ARG A 196 -24.27 -18.35 -32.38
CA ARG A 196 -23.38 -18.67 -33.50
C ARG A 196 -23.24 -17.54 -34.54
N ARG A 197 -23.65 -16.31 -34.23
CA ARG A 197 -23.59 -15.14 -35.15
C ARG A 197 -22.38 -14.25 -34.91
N SER A 198 -21.51 -14.61 -33.98
CA SER A 198 -20.33 -13.82 -33.58
C SER A 198 -19.19 -14.69 -33.02
N LEU A 199 -17.99 -14.13 -33.01
CA LEU A 199 -16.82 -14.62 -32.28
C LEU A 199 -16.56 -13.71 -31.07
N PHE A 200 -16.33 -14.31 -29.90
CA PHE A 200 -15.73 -13.64 -28.76
C PHE A 200 -14.23 -13.92 -28.75
N PHE A 201 -13.41 -12.90 -28.49
CA PHE A 201 -11.96 -13.05 -28.42
C PHE A 201 -11.35 -12.20 -27.30
N THR A 202 -10.20 -12.66 -26.79
CA THR A 202 -9.43 -11.91 -25.78
C THR A 202 -8.35 -11.07 -26.45
N GLU A 203 -8.07 -9.87 -25.94
CA GLU A 203 -6.88 -9.09 -26.28
C GLU A 203 -5.99 -9.01 -25.05
N LEU A 204 -4.82 -9.66 -25.11
CA LEU A 204 -3.92 -9.85 -23.97
C LEU A 204 -3.38 -8.51 -23.46
N VAL A 205 -2.87 -7.70 -24.38
CA VAL A 205 -2.33 -6.35 -24.11
C VAL A 205 -3.44 -5.36 -23.74
N GLY A 206 -4.63 -5.54 -24.31
CA GLY A 206 -5.80 -4.71 -24.02
C GLY A 206 -6.57 -5.06 -22.74
N HIS A 207 -6.19 -6.14 -22.04
CA HIS A 207 -6.82 -6.66 -20.81
C HIS A 207 -8.34 -6.82 -20.91
N ARG A 208 -8.82 -7.28 -22.07
CA ARG A 208 -10.25 -7.23 -22.41
C ARG A 208 -10.75 -8.40 -23.24
N VAL A 209 -12.07 -8.62 -23.18
CA VAL A 209 -12.82 -9.43 -24.15
C VAL A 209 -13.56 -8.51 -25.12
N ARG A 210 -13.58 -8.89 -26.39
CA ARG A 210 -14.33 -8.23 -27.47
C ARG A 210 -15.14 -9.23 -28.27
N LYS A 211 -16.12 -8.73 -29.01
CA LYS A 211 -17.01 -9.51 -29.87
C LYS A 211 -16.94 -8.98 -31.30
N LEU A 212 -16.94 -9.91 -32.25
CA LEU A 212 -16.86 -9.68 -33.69
C LEU A 212 -18.05 -10.39 -34.34
N ALA A 213 -18.92 -9.67 -35.05
CA ALA A 213 -20.02 -10.30 -35.79
C ALA A 213 -19.49 -11.17 -36.95
N LEU A 214 -20.28 -12.15 -37.38
CA LEU A 214 -19.98 -13.02 -38.53
C LEU A 214 -20.89 -12.75 -39.76
N SER A 215 -21.53 -11.57 -39.81
CA SER A 215 -22.45 -11.20 -40.90
C SER A 215 -21.72 -10.76 -42.17
N ALA A 216 -22.28 -11.10 -43.33
CA ALA A 216 -21.73 -10.82 -44.66
C ALA A 216 -21.98 -9.38 -45.18
N SER A 217 -22.67 -8.51 -44.42
CA SER A 217 -23.01 -7.15 -44.87
C SER A 217 -22.55 -6.06 -43.88
N ALA A 218 -21.75 -5.12 -44.40
CA ALA A 218 -21.26 -3.88 -43.77
C ALA A 218 -20.31 -4.04 -42.56
N SER A 219 -19.07 -3.53 -42.76
CA SER A 219 -18.08 -3.12 -41.73
C SER A 219 -18.19 -3.85 -40.39
N LEU A 220 -17.48 -4.97 -40.26
CA LEU A 220 -17.43 -5.84 -39.07
C LEU A 220 -17.12 -5.05 -37.78
N ALA A 221 -18.17 -4.65 -37.07
CA ALA A 221 -18.06 -3.84 -35.87
C ALA A 221 -17.54 -4.70 -34.71
N ILE A 222 -16.40 -4.31 -34.14
CA ILE A 222 -15.78 -5.01 -33.02
C ILE A 222 -16.24 -4.37 -31.70
N GLU A 223 -17.24 -4.98 -31.07
CA GLU A 223 -17.86 -4.53 -29.83
C GLU A 223 -16.98 -4.83 -28.60
N PRO A 224 -16.88 -3.93 -27.60
CA PRO A 224 -16.30 -4.25 -26.30
C PRO A 224 -17.27 -5.09 -25.47
N VAL A 225 -16.75 -6.14 -24.81
CA VAL A 225 -17.55 -7.01 -23.92
C VAL A 225 -17.13 -6.80 -22.48
N ALA A 226 -15.89 -7.16 -22.14
CA ALA A 226 -15.31 -6.96 -20.81
C ALA A 226 -14.07 -6.07 -20.93
N PRO A 227 -14.18 -4.73 -20.82
CA PRO A 227 -13.11 -3.80 -21.24
C PRO A 227 -11.96 -3.63 -20.23
N ASN A 228 -12.05 -4.19 -19.03
CA ASN A 228 -11.09 -3.98 -17.94
C ASN A 228 -11.01 -5.21 -17.01
N LEU A 229 -10.23 -6.22 -17.38
CA LEU A 229 -10.06 -7.44 -16.60
C LEU A 229 -8.93 -7.31 -15.56
N PRO A 230 -8.98 -8.06 -14.44
CA PRO A 230 -7.97 -8.02 -13.37
C PRO A 230 -6.64 -8.72 -13.72
N GLY A 231 -6.51 -9.31 -14.90
CA GLY A 231 -5.32 -10.02 -15.37
C GLY A 231 -5.23 -10.05 -16.90
N TYR A 232 -4.21 -10.72 -17.44
CA TYR A 232 -3.95 -10.77 -18.88
C TYR A 232 -4.72 -11.95 -19.52
N PRO A 233 -5.77 -11.71 -20.35
CA PRO A 233 -6.67 -12.77 -20.79
C PRO A 233 -6.13 -13.57 -21.98
N VAL A 234 -5.98 -14.89 -21.81
CA VAL A 234 -5.29 -15.74 -22.80
C VAL A 234 -6.17 -16.77 -23.50
N ARG A 235 -7.18 -17.33 -22.84
CA ARG A 235 -8.11 -18.29 -23.45
C ARG A 235 -9.52 -17.93 -23.04
N ILE A 236 -10.46 -18.16 -23.95
CA ILE A 236 -11.90 -18.02 -23.71
C ILE A 236 -12.60 -19.26 -24.26
N ARG A 237 -13.47 -19.88 -23.47
CA ARG A 237 -14.30 -21.03 -23.84
C ARG A 237 -15.75 -20.78 -23.45
N ARG A 238 -16.68 -21.39 -24.17
CA ARG A 238 -18.12 -21.27 -23.90
C ARG A 238 -18.51 -22.17 -22.73
N ASP A 239 -19.22 -21.66 -21.73
CA ASP A 239 -19.86 -22.50 -20.71
C ASP A 239 -21.21 -23.00 -21.26
N PRO A 240 -21.52 -24.31 -21.26
CA PRO A 240 -22.81 -24.83 -21.74
C PRO A 240 -24.03 -24.21 -21.05
N ARG A 241 -23.88 -23.69 -19.83
CA ARG A 241 -24.93 -23.02 -19.03
C ARG A 241 -25.16 -21.56 -19.40
N GLY A 242 -24.38 -21.01 -20.34
CA GLY A 242 -24.40 -19.59 -20.69
C GLY A 242 -23.18 -18.82 -20.18
N GLY A 243 -22.73 -17.85 -20.97
CA GLY A 243 -21.49 -17.12 -20.73
C GLY A 243 -20.22 -17.88 -21.11
N TYR A 244 -19.07 -17.36 -20.69
CA TYR A 244 -17.76 -17.85 -21.09
C TYR A 244 -16.80 -17.93 -19.90
N TRP A 245 -15.98 -18.98 -19.87
CA TRP A 245 -14.79 -19.04 -19.01
C TRP A 245 -13.63 -18.32 -19.70
N VAL A 246 -12.95 -17.44 -18.96
CA VAL A 246 -11.76 -16.71 -19.41
C VAL A 246 -10.61 -17.01 -18.47
N ALA A 247 -9.53 -17.59 -19.00
CA ALA A 247 -8.29 -17.80 -18.28
C ALA A 247 -7.44 -16.53 -18.28
N LEU A 248 -7.01 -16.09 -17.10
CA LEU A 248 -6.22 -14.88 -16.87
C LEU A 248 -4.83 -15.28 -16.32
N LEU A 249 -3.79 -15.02 -17.10
CA LEU A 249 -2.42 -15.12 -16.62
C LEU A 249 -2.07 -13.86 -15.86
N GLY A 250 -1.56 -13.98 -14.64
CA GLY A 250 -1.05 -12.88 -13.83
C GLY A 250 -2.08 -11.84 -13.43
N LEU A 251 -2.19 -11.54 -12.14
CA LEU A 251 -2.95 -10.37 -11.70
C LEU A 251 -2.20 -9.09 -12.08
N ARG A 252 -2.93 -8.12 -12.63
CA ARG A 252 -2.44 -6.76 -12.88
C ARG A 252 -2.10 -6.09 -11.55
N THR A 253 -1.15 -5.17 -11.57
CA THR A 253 -0.79 -4.39 -10.38
C THR A 253 -0.60 -2.94 -10.78
N HIS A 254 -1.08 -2.00 -9.95
CA HIS A 254 -1.01 -0.57 -10.26
C HIS A 254 0.41 -0.08 -10.59
N LEU A 255 1.46 -0.72 -10.05
CA LEU A 255 2.85 -0.37 -10.39
C LEU A 255 3.26 -0.85 -11.78
N LEU A 256 2.91 -2.08 -12.16
CA LEU A 256 3.22 -2.63 -13.48
C LEU A 256 2.43 -1.89 -14.56
N ASP A 257 1.13 -1.70 -14.35
CA ASP A 257 0.25 -0.95 -15.24
C ASP A 257 0.71 0.51 -15.39
N PHE A 258 1.12 1.16 -14.29
CA PHE A 258 1.70 2.50 -14.35
C PHE A 258 2.96 2.52 -15.24
N ILE A 259 3.89 1.59 -15.07
CA ILE A 259 5.13 1.53 -15.87
C ILE A 259 4.82 1.31 -17.36
N VAL A 260 3.89 0.42 -17.68
CA VAL A 260 3.50 0.05 -19.05
C VAL A 260 2.69 1.15 -19.74
N SER A 261 1.91 1.93 -18.98
CA SER A 261 1.15 3.10 -19.47
C SER A 261 2.02 4.29 -19.93
N GLN A 262 3.35 4.19 -19.88
CA GLN A 262 4.29 5.25 -20.28
C GLN A 262 5.04 4.86 -21.57
N PRO A 263 4.52 5.18 -22.79
CA PRO A 263 5.10 4.71 -24.05
C PRO A 263 6.54 5.19 -24.28
N GLU A 264 6.93 6.34 -23.71
CA GLU A 264 8.30 6.84 -23.75
C GLU A 264 9.26 5.98 -22.90
N TYR A 265 8.84 5.58 -21.70
CA TYR A 265 9.64 4.73 -20.82
C TYR A 265 9.83 3.35 -21.45
N VAL A 266 8.75 2.76 -21.96
CA VAL A 266 8.82 1.41 -22.51
C VAL A 266 9.65 1.39 -23.80
N ARG A 267 9.51 2.38 -24.68
CA ARG A 267 10.38 2.51 -25.88
C ARG A 267 11.85 2.68 -25.52
N GLU A 268 12.17 3.40 -24.45
CA GLU A 268 13.56 3.55 -24.01
C GLU A 268 14.08 2.26 -23.36
N MET A 269 13.29 1.59 -22.52
CA MET A 269 13.61 0.27 -21.95
C MET A 269 13.91 -0.76 -23.04
N VAL A 270 13.02 -0.84 -24.05
CA VAL A 270 13.18 -1.77 -25.20
C VAL A 270 14.45 -1.50 -26.02
N ARG A 271 14.94 -0.26 -26.03
CA ARG A 271 16.15 0.16 -26.76
C ARG A 271 17.45 0.03 -25.97
N THR A 272 17.40 0.18 -24.65
CA THR A 272 18.61 0.40 -23.82
C THR A 272 18.89 -0.72 -22.82
N ILE A 273 17.92 -1.61 -22.57
CA ILE A 273 18.00 -2.68 -21.57
C ILE A 273 17.73 -4.01 -22.29
N ASP A 274 18.51 -5.05 -21.99
CA ASP A 274 18.30 -6.38 -22.57
C ASP A 274 16.91 -6.94 -22.18
N PRO A 275 16.18 -7.60 -23.11
CA PRO A 275 14.90 -8.26 -22.83
C PRO A 275 14.83 -9.15 -21.58
N GLU A 276 15.95 -9.71 -21.09
CA GLU A 276 15.96 -10.48 -19.84
C GLU A 276 15.67 -9.64 -18.59
N TYR A 277 16.02 -8.35 -18.58
CA TYR A 277 15.85 -7.44 -17.43
C TYR A 277 14.57 -6.59 -17.49
N TRP A 278 13.73 -6.76 -18.52
CA TRP A 278 12.51 -5.96 -18.66
C TRP A 278 11.50 -6.20 -17.53
N ILE A 279 10.83 -5.12 -17.10
CA ILE A 279 9.74 -5.21 -16.13
C ILE A 279 8.48 -5.70 -16.85
N ARG A 280 8.24 -7.01 -16.83
CA ARG A 280 7.16 -7.69 -17.56
C ARG A 280 6.49 -8.82 -16.74
N PRO A 281 5.25 -9.23 -17.06
CA PRO A 281 4.69 -10.49 -16.61
C PRO A 281 5.59 -11.66 -16.98
N ARG A 282 5.75 -12.64 -16.08
CA ARG A 282 6.44 -13.90 -16.38
C ARG A 282 5.47 -14.88 -17.04
N LEU A 283 5.12 -14.66 -18.31
CA LEU A 283 4.47 -15.68 -19.13
C LEU A 283 5.57 -16.54 -19.75
N ARG A 284 5.53 -17.87 -19.53
CA ARG A 284 6.54 -18.80 -20.01
C ARG A 284 6.16 -19.36 -21.39
N PRO A 285 7.04 -19.28 -22.40
CA PRO A 285 7.01 -20.19 -23.53
C PRO A 285 7.33 -21.62 -23.06
N VAL A 286 6.69 -22.62 -23.65
CA VAL A 286 6.78 -24.03 -23.20
C VAL A 286 8.04 -24.73 -23.74
N ALA A 287 9.18 -24.57 -23.06
CA ALA A 287 10.35 -25.47 -23.15
C ALA A 287 11.39 -25.25 -22.02
N ARG A 288 11.21 -25.90 -20.86
CA ARG A 288 12.14 -26.21 -19.74
C ARG A 288 13.30 -25.21 -19.36
N LEU A 289 13.33 -24.87 -18.07
CA LEU A 289 14.23 -24.00 -17.27
C LEU A 289 15.76 -24.25 -17.40
N PRO A 290 16.66 -23.30 -17.03
CA PRO A 290 16.56 -22.26 -15.96
C PRO A 290 16.55 -20.80 -16.48
N PHE A 291 16.68 -19.69 -15.71
CA PHE A 291 17.14 -19.45 -14.32
C PHE A 291 16.43 -18.25 -13.61
N LEU A 292 17.07 -17.70 -12.55
CA LEU A 292 16.80 -16.52 -11.70
C LEU A 292 15.39 -15.86 -11.62
N ALA A 293 14.92 -15.72 -10.37
CA ALA A 293 13.87 -14.80 -9.90
C ALA A 293 14.39 -13.33 -9.93
N PRO A 294 13.54 -12.28 -10.07
CA PRO A 294 12.27 -12.05 -9.37
C PRO A 294 11.04 -11.97 -10.31
N LEU A 295 9.83 -12.33 -9.90
CA LEU A 295 8.98 -11.46 -9.06
C LEU A 295 7.87 -12.15 -8.24
N GLN A 296 7.74 -13.49 -8.26
CA GLN A 296 6.62 -14.19 -7.58
C GLN A 296 7.03 -15.35 -6.64
N GLY A 297 8.32 -15.55 -6.41
CA GLY A 297 8.84 -16.50 -5.44
C GLY A 297 10.31 -16.21 -5.13
N GLY A 298 10.57 -15.53 -4.01
CA GLY A 298 11.91 -15.04 -3.63
C GLY A 298 11.82 -13.60 -3.11
N GLY A 299 12.54 -13.31 -2.02
CA GLY A 299 12.60 -11.95 -1.46
C GLY A 299 13.34 -10.99 -2.37
N ILE A 300 12.99 -9.70 -2.30
CA ILE A 300 13.74 -8.63 -2.98
C ILE A 300 15.07 -8.41 -2.24
N VAL A 301 16.07 -9.21 -2.62
CA VAL A 301 17.49 -8.87 -2.48
C VAL A 301 17.80 -8.04 -3.73
N VAL A 302 17.72 -6.71 -3.73
CA VAL A 302 18.06 -5.75 -2.68
C VAL A 302 16.97 -4.67 -2.56
N LEU A 303 16.12 -4.69 -1.53
CA LEU A 303 15.35 -3.50 -1.04
C LEU A 303 14.54 -3.71 0.26
N GLY A 304 14.63 -4.87 0.93
CA GLY A 304 14.30 -5.00 2.37
C GLY A 304 12.84 -4.87 2.81
N ARG A 305 11.86 -4.71 1.91
CA ARG A 305 10.42 -4.72 2.25
C ARG A 305 9.61 -5.53 1.23
N ARG A 306 8.74 -6.43 1.70
CA ARG A 306 7.68 -7.08 0.90
C ARG A 306 6.52 -6.10 0.72
N ARG A 307 5.91 -6.03 -0.48
CA ARG A 307 4.69 -5.23 -0.75
C ARG A 307 3.45 -6.13 -0.81
N TYR A 308 2.32 -5.59 -0.37
CA TYR A 308 1.07 -6.31 -0.08
C TYR A 308 -0.13 -5.66 -0.80
N SER A 309 -0.14 -5.68 -2.15
CA SER A 309 -1.27 -5.13 -2.94
C SER A 309 -1.70 -6.00 -4.13
N ALA A 310 -1.24 -7.24 -4.16
CA ALA A 310 -1.95 -8.37 -4.73
C ALA A 310 -2.06 -9.41 -3.59
N PRO A 311 -3.10 -10.28 -3.55
CA PRO A 311 -3.10 -11.38 -2.61
C PRO A 311 -1.81 -12.19 -2.79
N PRO A 312 -0.94 -12.31 -1.76
CA PRO A 312 0.18 -13.23 -1.85
C PRO A 312 -0.44 -14.63 -1.96
N GLN A 313 -0.15 -15.33 -3.07
CA GLN A 313 -0.74 -16.62 -3.46
C GLN A 313 -2.11 -16.57 -4.19
N THR A 314 -2.24 -15.73 -5.22
CA THR A 314 -3.03 -16.12 -6.42
C THR A 314 -2.05 -16.29 -7.59
N TYR A 315 -1.78 -17.54 -7.97
CA TYR A 315 -0.83 -17.93 -9.01
C TYR A 315 -1.47 -18.17 -10.39
N GLY A 316 -2.80 -18.21 -10.45
CA GLY A 316 -3.59 -18.27 -11.67
C GLY A 316 -5.05 -17.98 -11.37
N LEU A 317 -5.79 -17.45 -12.35
CA LEU A 317 -7.19 -17.05 -12.18
C LEU A 317 -7.98 -17.45 -13.43
N ALA A 318 -9.09 -18.16 -13.25
CA ALA A 318 -10.12 -18.29 -14.26
C ALA A 318 -11.38 -17.56 -13.78
N ILE A 319 -12.01 -16.76 -14.65
CA ILE A 319 -13.28 -16.09 -14.36
C ILE A 319 -14.36 -16.62 -15.31
N ARG A 320 -15.61 -16.66 -14.85
CA ARG A 320 -16.77 -16.82 -15.73
C ARG A 320 -17.45 -15.48 -15.93
N ILE A 321 -17.68 -15.09 -17.17
CA ILE A 321 -18.41 -13.88 -17.56
C ILE A 321 -19.72 -14.24 -18.28
N ASP A 322 -20.75 -13.40 -18.22
CA ASP A 322 -21.92 -13.54 -19.08
C ASP A 322 -21.67 -13.01 -20.50
N ASP A 323 -22.65 -13.13 -21.41
CA ASP A 323 -22.54 -12.61 -22.78
C ASP A 323 -22.41 -11.06 -22.85
N ALA A 324 -22.67 -10.34 -21.74
CA ALA A 324 -22.46 -8.90 -21.60
C ALA A 324 -21.11 -8.55 -20.93
N GLY A 325 -20.30 -9.54 -20.56
CA GLY A 325 -18.98 -9.34 -19.96
C GLY A 325 -18.96 -9.14 -18.45
N ALA A 326 -20.09 -9.28 -17.75
CA ALA A 326 -20.16 -9.17 -16.30
C ALA A 326 -19.64 -10.46 -15.63
N ALA A 327 -18.75 -10.33 -14.63
CA ALA A 327 -18.23 -11.48 -13.90
C ALA A 327 -19.32 -12.15 -13.04
N ILE A 328 -19.42 -13.48 -13.13
CA ILE A 328 -20.41 -14.31 -12.41
C ILE A 328 -19.75 -15.11 -11.29
N GLU A 329 -18.60 -15.72 -11.56
CA GLU A 329 -17.81 -16.45 -10.57
C GLU A 329 -16.32 -16.44 -10.95
N SER A 330 -15.46 -16.83 -10.01
CA SER A 330 -14.02 -16.96 -10.22
C SER A 330 -13.44 -18.18 -9.52
N LEU A 331 -12.32 -18.68 -10.05
CA LEU A 331 -11.55 -19.82 -9.55
C LEU A 331 -10.09 -19.38 -9.42
N HIS A 332 -9.53 -19.44 -8.21
CA HIS A 332 -8.18 -18.95 -7.91
C HIS A 332 -7.25 -20.10 -7.55
N ASP A 333 -6.05 -20.12 -8.13
CA ASP A 333 -5.01 -21.11 -7.83
C ASP A 333 -4.08 -20.57 -6.76
N ARG A 334 -3.93 -21.33 -5.67
CA ARG A 334 -3.19 -20.94 -4.47
C ARG A 334 -2.17 -21.99 -4.02
N GLU A 335 -2.04 -23.11 -4.74
CA GLU A 335 -1.04 -24.12 -4.38
C GLU A 335 0.38 -23.53 -4.58
N GLY A 336 1.22 -23.67 -3.55
CA GLY A 336 2.54 -23.07 -3.53
C GLY A 336 3.56 -23.81 -4.41
N GLY A 337 3.64 -23.44 -5.69
CA GLY A 337 4.70 -23.84 -6.61
C GLY A 337 5.63 -22.68 -6.99
N SER A 338 6.82 -22.98 -7.51
CA SER A 338 7.76 -21.98 -8.07
C SER A 338 7.36 -21.47 -9.48
N HIS A 339 6.12 -21.76 -9.89
CA HIS A 339 5.59 -21.71 -11.26
C HIS A 339 4.10 -21.28 -11.19
N PRO A 340 3.68 -20.16 -11.82
CA PRO A 340 2.27 -19.75 -11.90
C PRO A 340 1.63 -20.08 -13.26
N GLY A 341 0.30 -20.33 -13.27
CA GLY A 341 -0.53 -20.18 -14.47
C GLY A 341 -1.69 -21.16 -14.60
N ILE A 342 -2.94 -20.65 -14.50
CA ILE A 342 -4.11 -21.26 -15.15
C ILE A 342 -4.18 -20.70 -16.57
N VAL A 343 -3.90 -21.53 -17.58
CA VAL A 343 -3.78 -21.10 -18.98
C VAL A 343 -5.03 -21.31 -19.80
N ALA A 344 -5.85 -22.30 -19.44
CA ALA A 344 -7.11 -22.61 -20.11
C ALA A 344 -8.14 -23.14 -19.11
N ALA A 345 -9.41 -22.90 -19.40
CA ALA A 345 -10.57 -23.35 -18.63
C ALA A 345 -11.68 -23.76 -19.59
N GLU A 346 -12.21 -24.97 -19.42
CA GLU A 346 -13.23 -25.59 -20.27
C GLU A 346 -14.32 -26.22 -19.39
N SER A 347 -15.56 -26.34 -19.84
CA SER A 347 -16.63 -26.89 -18.99
C SER A 347 -17.69 -27.72 -19.74
N ASP A 348 -18.20 -28.74 -19.06
CA ASP A 348 -19.42 -29.47 -19.47
C ASP A 348 -20.70 -28.95 -18.77
N GLY A 349 -20.59 -27.91 -17.95
CA GLY A 349 -21.66 -27.33 -17.13
C GLY A 349 -21.69 -27.84 -15.69
N GLU A 350 -21.23 -29.07 -15.41
CA GLU A 350 -21.15 -29.62 -14.04
C GLU A 350 -19.72 -29.54 -13.47
N THR A 351 -18.73 -29.68 -14.35
CA THR A 351 -17.30 -29.66 -14.05
C THR A 351 -16.61 -28.59 -14.89
N VAL A 352 -15.66 -27.89 -14.29
CA VAL A 352 -14.71 -27.01 -14.96
C VAL A 352 -13.34 -27.70 -14.97
N TYR A 353 -12.79 -27.91 -16.16
CA TYR A 353 -11.47 -28.48 -16.41
C TYR A 353 -10.48 -27.35 -16.63
N LEU A 354 -9.45 -27.29 -15.80
CA LEU A 354 -8.46 -26.21 -15.76
C LEU A 354 -7.08 -26.75 -16.10
N ALA A 355 -6.44 -26.19 -17.11
CA ALA A 355 -5.02 -26.45 -17.38
C ALA A 355 -4.15 -25.58 -16.45
N SER A 356 -3.46 -26.22 -15.49
CA SER A 356 -2.51 -25.55 -14.59
C SER A 356 -1.06 -25.92 -14.97
N GLN A 357 -0.31 -24.93 -15.44
CA GLN A 357 1.14 -25.03 -15.62
C GLN A 357 1.90 -24.95 -14.30
N GLY A 358 1.32 -24.33 -13.27
CA GLY A 358 1.92 -24.27 -11.94
C GLY A 358 1.89 -25.62 -11.21
N GLY A 359 0.82 -26.39 -11.42
CA GLY A 359 0.63 -27.71 -10.82
C GLY A 359 1.06 -28.90 -11.68
N ASP A 360 1.51 -28.69 -12.92
CA ASP A 360 1.70 -29.72 -13.95
C ASP A 360 0.52 -30.71 -13.99
N ALA A 361 -0.68 -30.18 -14.20
CA ALA A 361 -1.92 -30.95 -14.15
C ALA A 361 -3.08 -30.29 -14.89
N VAL A 362 -4.03 -31.12 -15.36
CA VAL A 362 -5.41 -30.68 -15.56
C VAL A 362 -6.21 -30.96 -14.28
N ILE A 363 -6.88 -29.94 -13.76
CA ILE A 363 -7.64 -29.97 -12.50
C ILE A 363 -9.13 -29.86 -12.82
N ALA A 364 -9.92 -30.81 -12.34
CA ALA A 364 -11.37 -30.81 -12.40
C ALA A 364 -11.95 -30.21 -11.11
N VAL A 365 -12.72 -29.12 -11.26
CA VAL A 365 -13.39 -28.41 -10.17
C VAL A 365 -14.90 -28.48 -10.41
N ALA A 366 -15.70 -28.78 -9.39
CA ALA A 366 -17.16 -28.71 -9.53
C ALA A 366 -17.60 -27.28 -9.84
N ALA A 367 -18.42 -27.11 -10.87
CA ALA A 367 -19.01 -25.83 -11.22
C ALA A 367 -19.99 -25.38 -10.12
N ALA A 368 -20.15 -24.06 -9.93
CA ALA A 368 -21.10 -23.59 -8.92
C ALA A 368 -22.53 -23.88 -9.39
N ALA A 369 -23.36 -24.48 -8.53
CA ALA A 369 -24.81 -24.57 -8.77
C ALA A 369 -25.36 -23.15 -9.00
N ASN A 370 -26.29 -23.02 -9.95
CA ASN A 370 -26.74 -21.72 -10.49
C ASN A 370 -26.90 -20.64 -9.42
N ALA A 371 -25.94 -19.71 -9.38
CA ALA A 371 -26.10 -18.47 -8.66
C ALA A 371 -27.16 -17.65 -9.39
N GLU A 372 -28.39 -17.66 -8.86
CA GLU A 372 -29.46 -16.81 -9.36
C GLU A 372 -29.00 -15.35 -9.35
N ARG A 373 -29.34 -14.61 -10.42
CA ARG A 373 -29.09 -13.17 -10.48
C ARG A 373 -29.66 -12.49 -9.22
N PRO A 374 -28.91 -11.64 -8.51
CA PRO A 374 -29.50 -10.63 -7.67
C PRO A 374 -30.43 -9.79 -8.56
N ALA A 375 -31.74 -9.93 -8.36
CA ALA A 375 -32.72 -9.28 -9.21
C ALA A 375 -32.64 -7.76 -9.03
N GLY A 376 -32.35 -7.06 -10.14
CA GLY A 376 -32.30 -5.60 -10.19
C GLY A 376 -30.94 -5.01 -9.83
N HIS A 377 -30.11 -4.81 -10.85
CA HIS A 377 -29.42 -3.55 -11.16
C HIS A 377 -29.03 -3.60 -12.65
N ALA A 378 -29.74 -2.85 -13.50
CA ALA A 378 -29.44 -2.81 -14.93
C ALA A 378 -28.14 -2.01 -15.16
N ALA A 379 -27.08 -2.71 -15.56
CA ALA A 379 -25.79 -2.09 -15.85
C ALA A 379 -25.83 -1.36 -17.21
N ALA A 380 -26.18 -0.07 -17.19
CA ALA A 380 -25.90 0.81 -18.31
C ALA A 380 -24.40 1.14 -18.34
N ALA A 381 -23.71 0.67 -19.38
CA ALA A 381 -22.29 0.97 -19.59
C ALA A 381 -22.09 2.46 -19.95
N ALA A 382 -21.89 3.29 -18.94
CA ALA A 382 -21.48 4.68 -19.09
C ALA A 382 -19.98 4.84 -18.80
N PRO A 383 -19.20 5.54 -19.65
CA PRO A 383 -17.79 5.77 -19.39
C PRO A 383 -17.62 6.65 -18.14
N LEU A 384 -16.81 6.18 -17.19
CA LEU A 384 -16.40 6.93 -16.00
C LEU A 384 -15.67 8.23 -16.41
N ARG A 385 -16.42 9.32 -16.56
CA ARG A 385 -15.83 10.66 -16.55
C ARG A 385 -15.21 10.87 -15.17
N LEU A 386 -13.97 11.35 -15.13
CA LEU A 386 -13.40 12.00 -13.95
C LEU A 386 -14.13 13.33 -13.71
N ALA A 387 -15.38 13.23 -13.26
CA ALA A 387 -16.01 14.34 -12.58
C ALA A 387 -15.19 14.65 -11.33
N SER A 388 -14.81 15.91 -11.17
CA SER A 388 -14.44 16.46 -9.87
C SER A 388 -15.55 16.09 -8.87
N ALA A 389 -15.25 15.18 -7.94
CA ALA A 389 -16.25 14.64 -7.04
C ALA A 389 -16.74 15.74 -6.08
N ARG A 390 -17.83 16.41 -6.48
CA ARG A 390 -18.81 16.90 -5.52
C ARG A 390 -19.30 15.64 -4.79
N ARG A 391 -18.83 15.47 -3.55
CA ARG A 391 -19.21 14.36 -2.68
C ARG A 391 -20.74 14.38 -2.54
N GLU A 392 -21.40 13.32 -3.00
CA GLU A 392 -22.80 13.11 -2.61
C GLU A 392 -22.84 12.87 -1.10
N PRO A 393 -23.80 13.46 -0.36
CA PRO A 393 -23.90 13.28 1.08
C PRO A 393 -24.20 11.82 1.42
N SER A 394 -23.49 11.29 2.42
CA SER A 394 -23.60 9.89 2.82
C SER A 394 -25.02 9.57 3.32
N ARG A 395 -25.54 8.38 2.99
CA ARG A 395 -26.82 7.82 3.48
C ARG A 395 -26.79 7.44 4.98
N ALA A 396 -26.01 8.14 5.80
CA ALA A 396 -25.87 7.88 7.24
C ALA A 396 -27.09 8.36 8.06
N ALA A 397 -27.89 9.29 7.55
CA ALA A 397 -28.99 9.98 8.25
C ALA A 397 -30.22 9.11 8.63
N GLY A 398 -30.09 7.78 8.70
CA GLY A 398 -31.18 6.86 9.03
C GLY A 398 -30.78 5.58 9.79
N ARG A 399 -29.51 5.39 10.16
CA ARG A 399 -29.07 4.24 10.98
C ARG A 399 -29.07 4.59 12.46
N ARG A 400 -29.68 3.76 13.30
CA ARG A 400 -29.57 3.91 14.77
C ARG A 400 -28.09 3.80 15.18
N PRO A 401 -27.57 4.72 16.01
CA PRO A 401 -26.20 4.64 16.50
C PRO A 401 -26.02 3.42 17.42
N ILE A 402 -24.83 2.81 17.36
CA ILE A 402 -24.46 1.75 18.30
C ILE A 402 -24.05 2.35 19.65
N LEU A 403 -23.41 3.52 19.63
CA LEU A 403 -23.02 4.28 20.81
C LEU A 403 -23.65 5.67 20.75
N GLU A 404 -24.31 6.06 21.84
CA GLU A 404 -24.64 7.46 22.13
C GLU A 404 -24.00 7.89 23.46
N VAL A 405 -23.65 9.16 23.53
CA VAL A 405 -23.12 9.84 24.71
C VAL A 405 -23.92 11.13 24.82
N ARG A 406 -24.53 11.39 25.97
CA ARG A 406 -25.44 12.52 26.18
C ARG A 406 -25.05 13.33 27.40
N ALA A 407 -24.93 14.65 27.22
CA ALA A 407 -24.60 15.61 28.28
C ALA A 407 -23.37 15.23 29.14
N LEU A 408 -22.39 14.52 28.56
CA LEU A 408 -21.33 13.86 29.31
C LEU A 408 -20.35 14.87 29.87
N THR A 409 -20.12 14.79 31.18
CA THR A 409 -19.27 15.73 31.92
C THR A 409 -18.31 14.97 32.82
N LYS A 410 -17.03 15.35 32.80
CA LYS A 410 -15.98 14.81 33.67
C LYS A 410 -15.14 15.94 34.24
N VAL A 411 -15.13 16.00 35.57
CA VAL A 411 -14.29 16.90 36.36
C VAL A 411 -13.16 16.10 36.99
N TYR A 412 -11.95 16.68 36.99
CA TYR A 412 -10.80 16.25 37.76
C TYR A 412 -10.33 17.45 38.61
N ASP A 413 -10.18 17.26 39.91
CA ASP A 413 -9.63 18.26 40.85
C ASP A 413 -10.24 19.68 40.70
N GLY A 414 -11.56 19.73 40.48
CA GLY A 414 -12.33 20.96 40.30
C GLY A 414 -12.38 21.51 38.86
N VAL A 415 -11.55 21.01 37.94
CA VAL A 415 -11.49 21.45 36.53
C VAL A 415 -12.25 20.48 35.62
N ALA A 416 -13.15 20.99 34.78
CA ALA A 416 -13.84 20.19 33.78
C ALA A 416 -12.90 19.83 32.61
N ALA A 417 -12.67 18.53 32.40
CA ALA A 417 -11.90 18.01 31.26
C ALA A 417 -12.79 17.70 30.04
N ILE A 418 -14.06 17.37 30.29
CA ILE A 418 -15.16 17.51 29.31
C ILE A 418 -16.41 18.03 30.03
N GLU A 419 -17.22 18.83 29.34
CA GLU A 419 -18.42 19.47 29.87
C GLU A 419 -19.55 19.42 28.84
N ASN A 420 -20.68 18.83 29.23
CA ASN A 420 -21.89 18.72 28.44
C ASN A 420 -21.65 18.24 26.99
N VAL A 421 -20.81 17.21 26.81
CA VAL A 421 -20.46 16.67 25.49
C VAL A 421 -21.47 15.61 25.06
N ASP A 422 -22.09 15.83 23.90
CA ASP A 422 -22.81 14.80 23.15
C ASP A 422 -21.90 14.19 22.08
N PHE A 423 -22.00 12.88 21.87
CA PHE A 423 -21.29 12.16 20.81
C PHE A 423 -22.08 10.92 20.37
N SER A 424 -21.94 10.51 19.12
CA SER A 424 -22.65 9.36 18.55
C SER A 424 -21.78 8.64 17.53
N ALA A 425 -21.75 7.31 17.54
CA ALA A 425 -21.14 6.51 16.48
C ALA A 425 -22.11 5.44 15.96
N ALA A 426 -22.18 5.28 14.64
CA ALA A 426 -23.06 4.33 13.95
C ALA A 426 -22.32 3.05 13.49
N PRO A 427 -23.04 1.92 13.28
CA PRO A 427 -22.44 0.71 12.72
C PRO A 427 -21.85 0.93 11.32
N GLY A 428 -20.59 0.53 11.14
CA GLY A 428 -19.82 0.69 9.91
C GLY A 428 -19.42 2.13 9.56
N GLU A 429 -19.49 3.04 10.52
CA GLU A 429 -19.02 4.43 10.38
C GLU A 429 -17.58 4.57 10.88
N VAL A 430 -16.75 5.33 10.18
CA VAL A 430 -15.48 5.85 10.68
C VAL A 430 -15.66 7.31 11.12
N HIS A 431 -15.71 7.54 12.43
CA HIS A 431 -15.97 8.87 13.01
C HIS A 431 -14.68 9.45 13.62
N ALA A 432 -14.15 10.53 13.05
CA ALA A 432 -12.97 11.22 13.59
C ALA A 432 -13.31 12.15 14.76
N LEU A 433 -12.51 12.10 15.83
CA LEU A 433 -12.57 13.01 16.96
C LEU A 433 -11.35 13.94 16.91
N ALA A 434 -11.56 15.18 16.47
CA ALA A 434 -10.54 16.19 16.30
C ALA A 434 -10.60 17.25 17.43
N GLY A 435 -9.54 18.05 17.58
CA GLY A 435 -9.39 19.03 18.66
C GLY A 435 -7.93 19.17 19.08
N GLU A 436 -7.59 20.27 19.76
CA GLU A 436 -6.25 20.46 20.34
C GLU A 436 -5.97 19.45 21.47
N ASN A 437 -4.72 19.33 21.92
CA ASN A 437 -4.39 18.61 23.13
C ASN A 437 -5.03 19.30 24.34
N GLY A 438 -5.52 18.52 25.29
CA GLY A 438 -6.32 19.03 26.41
C GLY A 438 -7.80 19.29 26.07
N ALA A 439 -8.22 19.24 24.80
CA ALA A 439 -9.64 19.44 24.42
C ALA A 439 -10.62 18.34 24.89
N GLY A 440 -10.17 17.36 25.69
CA GLY A 440 -11.02 16.32 26.27
C GLY A 440 -11.15 15.02 25.47
N LYS A 441 -10.53 14.93 24.28
CA LYS A 441 -10.62 13.77 23.35
C LYS A 441 -10.39 12.42 24.04
N SER A 442 -9.20 12.20 24.59
CA SER A 442 -8.86 10.94 25.25
C SER A 442 -9.60 10.74 26.58
N THR A 443 -10.13 11.80 27.22
CA THR A 443 -11.04 11.69 28.38
C THR A 443 -12.38 11.09 27.96
N LEU A 444 -12.96 11.55 26.85
CA LEU A 444 -14.17 10.96 26.26
C LEU A 444 -13.93 9.48 25.92
N CYS A 445 -12.84 9.14 25.24
CA CYS A 445 -12.51 7.75 24.91
C CYS A 445 -12.30 6.87 26.16
N LYS A 446 -11.62 7.37 27.20
CA LYS A 446 -11.44 6.67 28.49
C LYS A 446 -12.76 6.41 29.23
N ILE A 447 -13.77 7.25 29.04
CA ILE A 447 -15.11 7.03 29.62
C ILE A 447 -15.87 5.98 28.82
N ILE A 448 -15.88 6.08 27.49
CA ILE A 448 -16.53 5.09 26.61
C ILE A 448 -15.90 3.70 26.80
N SER A 449 -14.58 3.61 26.98
CA SER A 449 -13.87 2.35 27.24
C SER A 449 -13.95 1.85 28.69
N GLY A 450 -14.66 2.54 29.60
CA GLY A 450 -14.80 2.12 30.99
C GLY A 450 -13.53 2.22 31.84
N ALA A 451 -12.51 2.94 31.37
CA ALA A 451 -11.29 3.24 32.14
C ALA A 451 -11.51 4.36 33.17
N VAL A 452 -12.50 5.23 32.96
CA VAL A 452 -12.87 6.35 33.83
C VAL A 452 -14.39 6.43 33.96
N SER A 453 -14.92 6.59 35.17
CA SER A 453 -16.34 6.94 35.36
C SER A 453 -16.59 8.44 35.10
N PRO A 454 -17.69 8.81 34.40
CA PRO A 454 -18.10 10.20 34.24
C PRO A 454 -18.55 10.81 35.57
N THR A 455 -18.58 12.14 35.63
CA THR A 455 -19.13 12.89 36.76
C THR A 455 -20.64 13.11 36.60
N ARG A 456 -21.10 13.40 35.38
CA ARG A 456 -22.53 13.54 34.98
C ARG A 456 -22.73 13.12 33.52
N GLY A 457 -23.98 12.96 33.11
CA GLY A 457 -24.38 12.49 31.78
C GLY A 457 -24.41 10.97 31.68
N GLU A 458 -24.84 10.45 30.53
CA GLU A 458 -25.02 9.03 30.28
C GLU A 458 -24.30 8.56 29.01
N VAL A 459 -23.93 7.27 29.00
CA VAL A 459 -23.44 6.56 27.82
C VAL A 459 -24.47 5.47 27.52
N LEU A 460 -24.95 5.39 26.29
CA LEU A 460 -25.89 4.38 25.83
C LEU A 460 -25.22 3.49 24.79
N LEU A 461 -25.41 2.19 24.91
CA LEU A 461 -24.99 1.17 23.95
C LEU A 461 -26.23 0.44 23.44
N ASP A 462 -26.43 0.38 22.13
CA ASP A 462 -27.65 -0.13 21.49
C ASP A 462 -28.94 0.53 22.05
N GLY A 463 -28.86 1.82 22.39
CA GLY A 463 -29.95 2.59 23.01
C GLY A 463 -30.21 2.31 24.50
N ARG A 464 -29.40 1.47 25.17
CA ARG A 464 -29.52 1.16 26.61
C ARG A 464 -28.42 1.86 27.40
N ALA A 465 -28.78 2.57 28.47
CA ALA A 465 -27.79 3.20 29.36
C ALA A 465 -26.84 2.15 29.97
N VAL A 466 -25.54 2.40 29.89
CA VAL A 466 -24.47 1.52 30.40
C VAL A 466 -23.52 2.30 31.30
N ARG A 467 -23.00 1.63 32.32
CA ARG A 467 -21.97 2.18 33.22
C ARG A 467 -20.91 1.12 33.53
N PHE A 468 -19.84 1.13 32.75
CA PHE A 468 -18.72 0.23 32.94
C PHE A 468 -17.87 0.64 34.16
N ARG A 469 -17.54 -0.33 35.01
CA ARG A 469 -16.65 -0.18 36.17
C ARG A 469 -15.20 -0.51 35.83
N SER A 470 -14.96 -1.16 34.69
CA SER A 470 -13.61 -1.47 34.19
C SER A 470 -13.57 -1.63 32.67
N PRO A 471 -12.39 -1.53 32.02
CA PRO A 471 -12.22 -1.83 30.61
C PRO A 471 -12.52 -3.29 30.21
N SER A 472 -12.55 -4.21 31.19
CA SER A 472 -12.97 -5.61 30.95
C SER A 472 -14.48 -5.71 30.68
N GLU A 473 -15.29 -4.88 31.34
CA GLU A 473 -16.74 -4.85 31.13
C GLU A 473 -17.10 -4.19 29.79
N ALA A 474 -16.46 -3.07 29.46
CA ALA A 474 -16.62 -2.42 28.15
C ALA A 474 -16.25 -3.38 27.00
N ARG A 475 -15.15 -4.12 27.14
CA ARG A 475 -14.72 -5.14 26.17
C ARG A 475 -15.73 -6.27 26.00
N ARG A 476 -16.30 -6.77 27.11
CA ARG A 476 -17.38 -7.78 27.08
C ARG A 476 -18.67 -7.26 26.42
N ALA A 477 -18.92 -5.95 26.45
CA ALA A 477 -20.01 -5.31 25.72
C ALA A 477 -19.71 -5.06 24.22
N GLY A 478 -18.49 -5.36 23.76
CA GLY A 478 -18.03 -5.18 22.39
C GLY A 478 -17.33 -3.84 22.12
N ILE A 479 -16.87 -3.12 23.16
CA ILE A 479 -16.10 -1.88 23.02
C ILE A 479 -14.62 -2.17 23.25
N SER A 480 -13.78 -2.00 22.23
CA SER A 480 -12.32 -2.14 22.36
C SER A 480 -11.63 -0.78 22.20
N MET A 481 -10.53 -0.57 22.93
CA MET A 481 -9.71 0.64 22.84
C MET A 481 -8.26 0.26 22.50
N VAL A 482 -7.75 0.85 21.41
CA VAL A 482 -6.36 0.79 20.98
C VAL A 482 -5.70 2.10 21.41
N TYR A 483 -4.91 2.03 22.48
CA TYR A 483 -4.20 3.17 23.04
C TYR A 483 -3.02 3.61 22.14
N GLN A 484 -2.59 4.86 22.34
CA GLN A 484 -1.45 5.48 21.66
C GLN A 484 -0.17 4.63 21.84
N GLU A 485 0.17 4.31 23.08
CA GLU A 485 1.28 3.40 23.43
C GLU A 485 0.88 1.93 23.24
N THR A 486 1.82 1.09 22.80
CA THR A 486 1.56 -0.33 22.52
C THR A 486 1.40 -1.15 23.80
N SER A 487 0.15 -1.50 24.14
CA SER A 487 -0.24 -2.36 25.26
C SER A 487 0.00 -3.86 25.01
N LEU A 488 1.10 -4.20 24.33
CA LEU A 488 1.49 -5.57 23.98
C LEU A 488 2.67 -6.00 24.85
N VAL A 489 2.74 -7.27 25.20
CA VAL A 489 3.88 -7.84 25.93
C VAL A 489 4.97 -8.18 24.91
N PRO A 490 6.15 -7.51 24.92
CA PRO A 490 7.13 -7.64 23.83
C PRO A 490 7.72 -9.05 23.70
N THR A 491 7.87 -9.74 24.84
CA THR A 491 8.45 -11.09 24.98
C THR A 491 7.47 -12.23 24.68
N LEU A 492 6.21 -11.93 24.36
CA LEU A 492 5.22 -12.91 23.93
C LEU A 492 5.06 -12.88 22.41
N THR A 493 4.64 -14.01 21.83
CA THR A 493 4.36 -14.09 20.39
C THR A 493 3.15 -13.25 19.98
N VAL A 494 2.99 -13.02 18.68
CA VAL A 494 1.77 -12.45 18.08
C VAL A 494 0.52 -13.19 18.55
N ALA A 495 0.51 -14.52 18.46
CA ALA A 495 -0.65 -15.33 18.84
C ALA A 495 -0.96 -15.23 20.34
N GLN A 496 0.05 -15.31 21.21
CA GLN A 496 -0.12 -15.10 22.65
C GLN A 496 -0.69 -13.71 22.96
N ASN A 497 -0.20 -12.65 22.31
CA ASN A 497 -0.71 -11.29 22.49
C ASN A 497 -2.16 -11.10 22.01
N ILE A 498 -2.59 -11.81 20.95
CA ILE A 498 -3.96 -11.77 20.42
C ILE A 498 -4.95 -12.46 21.39
N PHE A 499 -4.54 -13.58 21.99
CA PHE A 499 -5.39 -14.38 22.88
C PHE A 499 -5.28 -13.99 24.36
N LEU A 500 -4.44 -13.00 24.70
CA LEU A 500 -4.13 -12.59 26.07
C LEU A 500 -5.38 -12.13 26.86
N GLY A 501 -5.77 -12.90 27.87
CA GLY A 501 -6.99 -12.71 28.66
C GLY A 501 -8.25 -13.35 28.07
N ALA A 502 -8.10 -14.26 27.10
CA ALA A 502 -9.15 -15.06 26.48
C ALA A 502 -8.78 -16.56 26.38
N GLU A 503 -7.70 -16.98 27.04
CA GLU A 503 -7.17 -18.34 26.95
C GLU A 503 -8.12 -19.36 27.59
N PRO A 504 -8.44 -20.48 26.93
CA PRO A 504 -9.07 -21.62 27.58
C PRO A 504 -8.19 -22.16 28.71
N ARG A 505 -8.80 -22.62 29.82
CA ARG A 505 -8.08 -23.23 30.96
C ARG A 505 -7.09 -24.33 30.55
N PHE A 506 -7.40 -25.06 29.47
CA PHE A 506 -6.49 -26.00 28.83
C PHE A 506 -6.43 -25.67 27.34
N THR A 507 -5.26 -25.25 26.86
CA THR A 507 -5.01 -25.00 25.43
C THR A 507 -3.57 -25.33 25.07
N THR A 508 -3.30 -25.64 23.80
CA THR A 508 -1.95 -25.87 23.29
C THR A 508 -1.49 -24.69 22.45
N TYR A 509 -0.20 -24.39 22.46
CA TYR A 509 0.37 -23.33 21.61
C TYR A 509 0.07 -23.56 20.12
N ARG A 510 0.01 -24.82 19.67
CA ARG A 510 -0.40 -25.17 18.30
C ARG A 510 -1.81 -24.67 17.97
N ASN A 511 -2.78 -24.88 18.87
CA ASN A 511 -4.15 -24.43 18.66
C ASN A 511 -4.25 -22.90 18.68
N VAL A 512 -3.58 -22.23 19.61
CA VAL A 512 -3.54 -20.75 19.69
C VAL A 512 -2.91 -20.16 18.42
N ASN A 513 -1.82 -20.73 17.92
CA ASN A 513 -1.19 -20.31 16.67
C ASN A 513 -2.10 -20.52 15.44
N ILE A 514 -2.84 -21.63 15.35
CA ILE A 514 -3.78 -21.89 14.25
C ILE A 514 -4.93 -20.88 14.27
N LEU A 515 -5.55 -20.65 15.43
CA LEU A 515 -6.67 -19.71 15.56
C LEU A 515 -6.20 -18.27 15.30
N ALA A 516 -5.01 -17.89 15.77
CA ALA A 516 -4.39 -16.60 15.43
C ALA A 516 -4.14 -16.49 13.92
N GLN A 517 -3.60 -17.54 13.29
CA GLN A 517 -3.34 -17.55 11.84
C GLN A 517 -4.62 -17.37 11.02
N GLN A 518 -5.73 -18.01 11.44
CA GLN A 518 -7.04 -17.87 10.80
C GLN A 518 -7.60 -16.46 10.96
N LEU A 519 -7.55 -15.90 12.18
CA LEU A 519 -8.00 -14.54 12.46
C LEU A 519 -7.21 -13.49 11.66
N LEU A 520 -5.89 -13.61 11.66
CA LEU A 520 -4.98 -12.75 10.90
C LEU A 520 -5.26 -12.82 9.40
N ARG A 521 -5.45 -14.02 8.84
CA ARG A 521 -5.80 -14.20 7.42
C ARG A 521 -7.17 -13.62 7.07
N ARG A 522 -8.19 -13.80 7.91
CA ARG A 522 -9.54 -13.25 7.69
C ARG A 522 -9.49 -11.74 7.48
N PHE A 523 -8.75 -11.03 8.32
CA PHE A 523 -8.64 -9.57 8.27
C PHE A 523 -7.45 -9.09 7.44
N ASN A 524 -6.92 -9.91 6.53
CA ASN A 524 -5.83 -9.55 5.61
C ASN A 524 -4.53 -9.07 6.32
N PHE A 525 -4.31 -9.47 7.58
CA PHE A 525 -3.13 -9.14 8.38
C PHE A 525 -2.04 -10.20 8.18
N TRP A 526 -1.02 -9.84 7.41
CA TRP A 526 0.09 -10.74 7.06
C TRP A 526 1.18 -10.79 8.14
N LEU A 527 0.81 -11.30 9.31
CA LEU A 527 1.70 -11.50 10.45
C LEU A 527 1.95 -12.99 10.71
N ASP A 528 3.18 -13.33 11.11
CA ASP A 528 3.52 -14.65 11.63
C ASP A 528 2.98 -14.77 13.07
N PRO A 529 2.07 -15.71 13.37
CA PRO A 529 1.55 -15.91 14.73
C PRO A 529 2.63 -16.29 15.76
N THR A 530 3.77 -16.82 15.32
CA THR A 530 4.88 -17.30 16.18
C THR A 530 5.97 -16.26 16.42
N ALA A 531 6.00 -15.16 15.66
CA ALA A 531 6.99 -14.10 15.85
C ALA A 531 6.79 -13.38 17.19
N LEU A 532 7.90 -13.00 17.84
CA LEU A 532 7.88 -12.20 19.08
C LEU A 532 7.48 -10.75 18.76
N VAL A 533 6.66 -10.15 19.62
CA VAL A 533 6.15 -8.79 19.36
C VAL A 533 7.27 -7.74 19.37
N GLU A 534 8.34 -7.92 20.12
CA GLU A 534 9.49 -7.00 20.11
C GLU A 534 10.11 -6.85 18.71
N GLN A 535 10.11 -7.91 17.90
CA GLN A 535 10.69 -7.97 16.55
C GLN A 535 9.84 -7.26 15.48
N LEU A 536 8.62 -6.84 15.82
CA LEU A 536 7.66 -6.25 14.88
C LEU A 536 7.85 -4.74 14.69
N GLY A 537 7.60 -4.28 13.47
CA GLY A 537 7.47 -2.85 13.14
C GLY A 537 6.25 -2.18 13.77
N GLY A 538 6.16 -0.85 13.64
CA GLY A 538 5.09 -0.04 14.24
C GLY A 538 3.69 -0.46 13.77
N ALA A 539 3.50 -0.54 12.45
CA ALA A 539 2.21 -0.96 11.88
C ALA A 539 1.85 -2.40 12.26
N GLN A 540 2.85 -3.28 12.32
CA GLN A 540 2.65 -4.67 12.71
C GLN A 540 2.15 -4.77 14.16
N LYS A 541 2.75 -4.01 15.10
CA LYS A 541 2.25 -3.92 16.48
C LYS A 541 0.81 -3.39 16.54
N LYS A 542 0.45 -2.38 15.74
CA LYS A 542 -0.95 -1.90 15.65
C LYS A 542 -1.88 -2.98 15.07
N MET A 543 -1.49 -3.72 14.03
CA MET A 543 -2.27 -4.86 13.50
C MET A 543 -2.49 -5.97 14.55
N VAL A 544 -1.49 -6.28 15.40
CA VAL A 544 -1.69 -7.21 16.54
C VAL A 544 -2.73 -6.68 17.54
N GLN A 545 -2.71 -5.40 17.87
CA GLN A 545 -3.73 -4.78 18.75
C GLN A 545 -5.13 -4.84 18.13
N ILE A 546 -5.26 -4.61 16.81
CA ILE A 546 -6.53 -4.72 16.09
C ILE A 546 -7.01 -6.18 16.05
N ALA A 547 -6.13 -7.14 15.73
CA ALA A 547 -6.46 -8.56 15.79
C ALA A 547 -6.96 -8.98 17.18
N ARG A 548 -6.32 -8.52 18.26
CA ARG A 548 -6.82 -8.73 19.63
C ARG A 548 -8.22 -8.13 19.85
N ALA A 549 -8.48 -6.92 19.36
CA ALA A 549 -9.82 -6.32 19.45
C ALA A 549 -10.90 -7.15 18.74
N LEU A 550 -10.58 -7.66 17.54
CA LEU A 550 -11.49 -8.45 16.72
C LEU A 550 -11.71 -9.87 17.26
N HIS A 551 -10.67 -10.48 17.86
CA HIS A 551 -10.81 -11.75 18.59
C HIS A 551 -11.89 -11.65 19.68
N HIS A 552 -11.92 -10.53 20.41
CA HIS A 552 -12.94 -10.24 21.41
C HIS A 552 -14.30 -9.76 20.84
N ARG A 553 -14.53 -9.89 19.52
CA ARG A 553 -15.78 -9.52 18.83
C ARG A 553 -16.18 -8.04 19.06
N ALA A 554 -15.20 -7.14 18.95
CA ALA A 554 -15.46 -5.70 19.04
C ALA A 554 -16.47 -5.25 17.96
N ARG A 555 -17.52 -4.56 18.42
CA ARG A 555 -18.54 -3.88 17.59
C ARG A 555 -18.24 -2.38 17.45
N LEU A 556 -17.48 -1.84 18.41
CA LEU A 556 -16.93 -0.49 18.43
C LEU A 556 -15.43 -0.57 18.74
N ILE A 557 -14.59 0.08 17.92
CA ILE A 557 -13.15 0.23 18.17
C ILE A 557 -12.81 1.71 18.29
N LEU A 558 -12.21 2.09 19.43
CA LEU A 558 -11.66 3.42 19.68
C LEU A 558 -10.15 3.38 19.41
N PHE A 559 -9.66 4.22 18.49
CA PHE A 559 -8.22 4.41 18.25
C PHE A 559 -7.77 5.76 18.81
N ASP A 560 -6.83 5.76 19.76
CA ASP A 560 -6.23 6.96 20.34
C ASP A 560 -4.86 7.20 19.65
N GLU A 561 -4.81 8.15 18.71
CA GLU A 561 -3.61 8.54 17.91
C GLU A 561 -2.81 7.35 17.33
N PRO A 562 -3.44 6.46 16.53
CA PRO A 562 -2.83 5.18 16.14
C PRO A 562 -1.69 5.33 15.12
N THR A 563 -1.57 6.49 14.48
CA THR A 563 -0.63 6.86 13.40
C THR A 563 0.64 7.56 13.91
N ALA A 564 0.65 8.08 15.14
CA ALA A 564 1.72 8.96 15.66
C ALA A 564 3.13 8.31 15.76
N SER A 565 3.23 7.01 15.52
CA SER A 565 4.48 6.24 15.49
C SER A 565 4.70 5.45 14.19
N LEU A 566 3.98 5.77 13.12
CA LEU A 566 3.98 5.03 11.84
C LEU A 566 4.65 5.85 10.73
N THR A 567 5.28 5.18 9.76
CA THR A 567 5.68 5.85 8.51
C THR A 567 4.45 6.17 7.63
N PRO A 568 4.54 7.09 6.65
CA PRO A 568 3.41 7.39 5.75
C PRO A 568 2.86 6.15 5.04
N GLU A 569 3.73 5.22 4.63
CA GLU A 569 3.31 3.95 4.01
C GLU A 569 2.62 3.02 5.01
N GLU A 570 3.11 2.96 6.25
CA GLU A 570 2.50 2.20 7.35
C GLU A 570 1.10 2.74 7.72
N THR A 571 0.93 4.05 7.74
CA THR A 571 -0.36 4.73 7.94
C THR A 571 -1.38 4.36 6.87
N VAL A 572 -0.98 4.27 5.59
CA VAL A 572 -1.88 3.83 4.50
C VAL A 572 -2.38 2.41 4.74
N HIS A 573 -1.53 1.47 5.19
CA HIS A 573 -1.98 0.10 5.49
C HIS A 573 -2.98 0.06 6.66
N LEU A 574 -2.74 0.85 7.71
CA LEU A 574 -3.69 0.99 8.83
C LEU A 574 -5.04 1.54 8.34
N PHE A 575 -5.04 2.50 7.42
CA PHE A 575 -6.26 3.10 6.88
C PHE A 575 -7.07 2.14 6.00
N HIS A 576 -6.41 1.26 5.23
CA HIS A 576 -7.09 0.16 4.55
C HIS A 576 -7.75 -0.79 5.56
N ALA A 577 -6.99 -1.27 6.56
CA ALA A 577 -7.54 -2.13 7.61
C ALA A 577 -8.74 -1.50 8.35
N ILE A 578 -8.69 -0.20 8.64
CA ILE A 578 -9.82 0.53 9.26
C ILE A 578 -11.05 0.54 8.33
N ARG A 579 -10.88 0.79 7.03
CA ARG A 579 -12.00 0.79 6.06
C ARG A 579 -12.60 -0.60 5.86
N ASP A 580 -11.77 -1.63 5.77
CA ASP A 580 -12.25 -3.01 5.61
C ASP A 580 -13.12 -3.42 6.81
N LEU A 581 -12.72 -3.06 8.03
CA LEU A 581 -13.50 -3.30 9.26
C LEU A 581 -14.78 -2.49 9.35
N ALA A 582 -14.78 -1.23 8.89
CA ALA A 582 -15.99 -0.44 8.74
C ALA A 582 -16.95 -1.07 7.71
N GLY A 583 -16.42 -1.64 6.62
CA GLY A 583 -17.16 -2.43 5.64
C GLY A 583 -17.82 -3.68 6.23
N GLU A 584 -17.16 -4.36 7.17
CA GLU A 584 -17.74 -5.46 7.98
C GLU A 584 -18.77 -4.98 9.04
N GLY A 585 -19.05 -3.67 9.13
CA GLY A 585 -20.06 -3.09 10.02
C GLY A 585 -19.56 -2.71 11.42
N VAL A 586 -18.24 -2.80 11.67
CA VAL A 586 -17.64 -2.35 12.94
C VAL A 586 -17.67 -0.82 12.99
N ALA A 587 -18.17 -0.24 14.07
CA ALA A 587 -18.08 1.21 14.29
C ALA A 587 -16.67 1.58 14.73
N ILE A 588 -16.11 2.65 14.18
CA ILE A 588 -14.73 3.07 14.45
C ILE A 588 -14.71 4.54 14.87
N VAL A 589 -14.13 4.83 16.03
CA VAL A 589 -13.85 6.20 16.48
C VAL A 589 -12.34 6.43 16.41
N PHE A 590 -11.93 7.43 15.66
CA PHE A 590 -10.54 7.70 15.32
C PHE A 590 -10.10 9.07 15.90
N VAL A 591 -9.28 9.05 16.94
CA VAL A 591 -8.66 10.27 17.47
C VAL A 591 -7.36 10.53 16.72
N SER A 592 -7.25 11.69 16.08
CA SER A 592 -5.99 12.17 15.50
C SER A 592 -5.89 13.70 15.62
N HIS A 593 -4.67 14.19 15.76
CA HIS A 593 -4.32 15.60 15.61
C HIS A 593 -3.94 15.97 14.17
N ALA A 594 -3.69 14.98 13.31
CA ALA A 594 -3.44 15.20 11.89
C ALA A 594 -4.76 15.41 11.13
N LEU A 595 -4.87 16.58 10.50
CA LEU A 595 -6.08 17.06 9.83
C LEU A 595 -6.33 16.26 8.54
N GLU A 596 -5.25 15.97 7.83
CA GLU A 596 -5.19 15.24 6.57
C GLU A 596 -5.67 13.80 6.75
N GLU A 597 -5.32 13.16 7.86
CA GLU A 597 -5.81 11.84 8.26
C GLU A 597 -7.32 11.87 8.51
N SER A 598 -7.75 12.82 9.35
CA SER A 598 -9.17 12.98 9.73
C SER A 598 -10.07 13.25 8.53
N LEU A 599 -9.61 14.08 7.58
CA LEU A 599 -10.35 14.41 6.34
C LEU A 599 -10.27 13.32 5.25
N GLY A 600 -9.23 12.49 5.27
CA GLY A 600 -9.00 11.44 4.29
C GLY A 600 -9.60 10.08 4.68
N LEU A 601 -9.79 9.82 5.97
CA LEU A 601 -10.24 8.51 6.48
C LEU A 601 -11.70 8.48 6.94
N ALA A 602 -12.19 9.56 7.57
CA ALA A 602 -13.48 9.54 8.26
C ALA A 602 -14.68 9.85 7.36
N ASP A 603 -15.86 9.37 7.76
CA ASP A 603 -17.17 9.75 7.24
C ASP A 603 -17.70 11.02 7.90
N ARG A 604 -17.60 11.09 9.24
CA ARG A 604 -18.00 12.24 10.08
C ARG A 604 -16.86 12.67 11.00
N ILE A 605 -16.79 13.96 11.26
CA ILE A 605 -15.81 14.57 12.17
C ILE A 605 -16.54 15.30 13.28
N THR A 606 -16.14 15.09 14.53
CA THR A 606 -16.54 15.92 15.67
C THR A 606 -15.34 16.65 16.23
N VAL A 607 -15.46 17.96 16.41
CA VAL A 607 -14.42 18.80 17.00
C VAL A 607 -14.77 19.07 18.46
N LEU A 608 -13.86 18.69 19.34
CA LEU A 608 -13.85 19.16 20.73
C LEU A 608 -12.86 20.33 20.86
N ARG A 609 -13.22 21.32 21.68
CA ARG A 609 -12.34 22.41 22.12
C ARG A 609 -12.74 22.80 23.54
N ASP A 610 -11.75 23.06 24.40
CA ASP A 610 -11.98 23.47 25.80
C ASP A 610 -12.94 22.53 26.57
N GLY A 611 -12.86 21.22 26.28
CA GLY A 611 -13.72 20.19 26.86
C GLY A 611 -15.16 20.13 26.34
N ARG A 612 -15.54 20.99 25.39
CA ARG A 612 -16.90 21.10 24.83
C ARG A 612 -16.94 20.70 23.36
N ARG A 613 -18.10 20.24 22.87
CA ARG A 613 -18.33 19.98 21.44
C ARG A 613 -18.55 21.30 20.69
N VAL A 614 -17.68 21.60 19.71
CA VAL A 614 -17.79 22.78 18.85
C VAL A 614 -18.69 22.50 17.65
N MET A 615 -18.45 21.38 16.96
CA MET A 615 -19.24 20.97 15.81
C MET A 615 -19.19 19.46 15.57
N THR A 616 -20.18 18.95 14.85
CA THR A 616 -20.17 17.63 14.21
C THR A 616 -20.67 17.81 12.78
N ALA A 617 -19.91 17.35 11.79
CA ALA A 617 -20.26 17.46 10.39
C ALA A 617 -19.68 16.29 9.60
N ASP A 618 -20.21 16.03 8.41
CA ASP A 618 -19.64 15.04 7.50
C ASP A 618 -18.24 15.51 7.09
N ALA A 619 -17.24 14.63 7.17
CA ALA A 619 -15.90 14.86 6.62
C ALA A 619 -15.98 15.24 5.13
N ALA A 620 -17.05 14.79 4.46
CA ALA A 620 -17.44 15.17 3.11
C ALA A 620 -17.51 16.70 2.91
N SER A 621 -18.10 17.41 3.87
CA SER A 621 -18.43 18.83 3.80
C SER A 621 -17.32 19.77 4.27
N LEU A 622 -16.29 19.27 4.96
CA LEU A 622 -15.29 20.07 5.64
C LEU A 622 -14.02 20.30 4.81
N THR A 623 -13.53 21.53 4.79
CA THR A 623 -12.18 21.86 4.35
C THR A 623 -11.18 21.85 5.52
N ARG A 624 -9.88 21.73 5.19
CA ARG A 624 -8.78 21.88 6.16
C ARG A 624 -8.85 23.19 6.94
N GLN A 625 -9.22 24.30 6.29
CA GLN A 625 -9.28 25.61 6.94
C GLN A 625 -10.43 25.71 7.96
N GLU A 626 -11.59 25.14 7.65
CA GLU A 626 -12.74 25.11 8.57
C GLU A 626 -12.46 24.21 9.78
N LEU A 627 -11.85 23.04 9.55
CA LEU A 627 -11.46 22.14 10.63
C LEU A 627 -10.44 22.80 11.59
N VAL A 628 -9.42 23.47 11.05
CA VAL A 628 -8.46 24.26 11.85
C VAL A 628 -9.16 25.38 12.64
N ARG A 629 -10.05 26.14 12.00
CA ARG A 629 -10.79 27.23 12.69
C ARG A 629 -11.67 26.69 13.82
N ALA A 630 -12.32 25.55 13.62
CA ALA A 630 -13.11 24.91 14.67
C ALA A 630 -12.24 24.46 15.85
N MET A 631 -11.08 23.85 15.57
CA MET A 631 -10.14 23.35 16.58
C MET A 631 -9.45 24.46 17.38
N VAL A 632 -8.93 25.50 16.71
CA VAL A 632 -8.07 26.54 17.32
C VAL A 632 -8.86 27.79 17.73
N GLY A 633 -10.08 27.99 17.21
CA GLY A 633 -10.92 29.16 17.50
C GLY A 633 -10.40 30.49 16.93
N ARG A 634 -9.30 30.47 16.17
CA ARG A 634 -8.71 31.64 15.49
C ARG A 634 -8.54 31.34 14.01
N ALA A 635 -8.60 32.37 13.18
CA ALA A 635 -8.14 32.27 11.80
C ALA A 635 -6.61 32.11 11.81
N VAL A 636 -6.13 30.88 11.79
CA VAL A 636 -4.72 30.60 11.46
C VAL A 636 -4.51 31.10 10.04
N ALA A 637 -3.80 32.21 9.90
CA ALA A 637 -3.35 32.68 8.60
C ALA A 637 -2.57 31.54 7.95
N ALA A 638 -2.96 31.16 6.72
CA ALA A 638 -2.20 30.16 5.97
C ALA A 638 -0.73 30.59 5.96
N SER A 639 0.18 29.70 6.37
CA SER A 639 1.58 30.05 6.68
C SER A 639 2.21 30.81 5.52
N SER A 640 2.20 32.14 5.62
CA SER A 640 2.78 33.03 4.64
C SER A 640 4.27 32.78 4.71
N ARG A 641 4.85 32.21 3.63
CA ARG A 641 6.30 32.00 3.49
C ARG A 641 7.01 33.24 4.02
N PRO A 642 7.68 33.19 5.19
CA PRO A 642 8.19 34.39 5.81
C PRO A 642 9.27 34.95 4.88
N ALA A 643 9.05 36.17 4.40
CA ALA A 643 9.91 36.80 3.42
C ALA A 643 11.34 36.85 3.98
N THR A 644 12.25 36.13 3.32
CA THR A 644 13.66 36.19 3.65
C THR A 644 14.16 37.59 3.33
N ARG A 645 14.68 38.31 4.33
CA ARG A 645 15.50 39.49 4.06
C ARG A 645 16.65 39.07 3.15
N GLU A 646 16.85 39.79 2.05
CA GLU A 646 18.02 39.60 1.21
C GLU A 646 19.27 39.77 2.09
N ARG A 647 20.12 38.75 2.13
CA ARG A 647 21.41 38.85 2.81
C ARG A 647 22.34 39.62 1.90
N PRO A 648 23.08 40.63 2.42
CA PRO A 648 24.07 41.33 1.61
C PRO A 648 25.08 40.32 1.03
N PRO A 649 25.58 40.53 -0.21
CA PRO A 649 26.45 39.58 -0.89
C PRO A 649 27.81 39.48 -0.19
N GLY A 650 27.90 38.54 0.75
CA GLY A 650 29.09 38.20 1.50
C GLY A 650 29.41 36.71 1.45
N ARG A 651 30.69 36.36 1.61
CA ARG A 651 31.17 34.98 1.59
C ARG A 651 30.57 34.21 2.78
N ARG A 652 29.70 33.22 2.53
CA ARG A 652 29.04 32.44 3.59
C ARG A 652 30.11 31.78 4.50
N CYS A 653 30.08 32.06 5.80
CA CYS A 653 31.00 31.45 6.76
C CYS A 653 30.60 29.99 7.01
N ARG A 654 31.45 29.03 6.62
CA ARG A 654 31.22 27.60 6.84
C ARG A 654 31.70 27.22 8.23
N VAL A 655 30.78 26.81 9.11
CA VAL A 655 31.12 26.43 10.49
C VAL A 655 31.35 24.93 10.62
N LEU A 656 30.59 24.10 9.89
CA LEU A 656 30.71 22.64 9.90
C LEU A 656 30.93 22.10 8.49
N ARG A 657 31.86 21.15 8.35
CA ARG A 657 32.06 20.34 7.15
C ARG A 657 32.11 18.86 7.53
N VAL A 658 31.26 18.06 6.90
CA VAL A 658 31.16 16.62 7.09
C VAL A 658 31.63 15.98 5.77
N GLU A 659 32.60 15.08 5.83
CA GLU A 659 33.19 14.44 4.64
C GLU A 659 33.23 12.94 4.78
N ASN A 660 32.57 12.26 3.85
CA ASN A 660 32.56 10.82 3.63
C ASN A 660 32.35 10.02 4.93
N VAL A 661 31.49 10.53 5.82
CA VAL A 661 31.24 9.92 7.13
C VAL A 661 30.48 8.61 6.93
N THR A 662 30.95 7.56 7.62
CA THR A 662 30.37 6.21 7.56
C THR A 662 30.16 5.62 8.96
N MET A 663 29.08 4.86 9.14
CA MET A 663 28.74 4.15 10.36
C MET A 663 27.91 2.90 10.02
N GLY A 664 28.48 1.72 10.32
CA GLY A 664 27.82 0.43 10.09
C GLY A 664 27.34 0.27 8.64
N THR A 665 26.07 -0.09 8.48
CA THR A 665 25.33 -0.15 7.22
C THR A 665 24.38 1.04 7.02
N VAL A 666 24.15 1.85 8.07
CA VAL A 666 23.11 2.90 8.13
C VAL A 666 23.59 4.22 7.54
N VAL A 667 24.86 4.58 7.76
CA VAL A 667 25.50 5.74 7.12
C VAL A 667 26.65 5.22 6.25
N LYS A 668 26.55 5.44 4.93
CA LYS A 668 27.46 4.87 3.92
C LYS A 668 28.46 5.86 3.36
N ASN A 669 28.03 7.10 3.09
CA ASN A 669 28.89 8.16 2.57
C ASN A 669 28.21 9.54 2.74
N ALA A 670 28.12 10.04 3.97
CA ALA A 670 27.52 11.36 4.23
C ALA A 670 28.56 12.48 4.07
N SER A 671 28.29 13.42 3.16
CA SER A 671 29.15 14.58 2.87
C SER A 671 28.30 15.84 2.68
N PHE A 672 28.54 16.88 3.48
CA PHE A 672 27.82 18.17 3.40
C PHE A 672 28.52 19.29 4.19
N SER A 673 28.01 20.52 4.10
CA SER A 673 28.50 21.67 4.87
C SER A 673 27.35 22.51 5.42
N VAL A 674 27.55 23.05 6.62
CA VAL A 674 26.61 23.94 7.33
C VAL A 674 27.28 25.30 7.55
N TYR A 675 26.53 26.37 7.31
CA TYR A 675 26.99 27.76 7.36
C TYR A 675 26.34 28.55 8.50
N ALA A 676 27.08 29.54 9.01
CA ALA A 676 26.58 30.45 10.06
C ALA A 676 25.28 31.15 9.61
N GLY A 677 24.30 31.18 10.52
CA GLY A 677 23.00 31.80 10.31
C GLY A 677 22.06 31.13 9.29
N GLU A 678 22.40 29.97 8.70
CA GLU A 678 21.47 29.26 7.83
C GLU A 678 20.61 28.24 8.59
N VAL A 679 19.43 27.94 8.07
CA VAL A 679 18.67 26.72 8.40
C VAL A 679 18.88 25.68 7.30
N LEU A 680 19.62 24.62 7.61
CA LEU A 680 19.84 23.47 6.73
C LEU A 680 18.81 22.37 7.04
N GLY A 681 17.92 22.10 6.10
CA GLY A 681 16.98 20.98 6.19
C GLY A 681 17.64 19.66 5.79
N LEU A 682 17.58 18.65 6.65
CA LEU A 682 17.94 17.26 6.34
C LEU A 682 16.65 16.44 6.15
N ALA A 683 16.26 16.25 4.89
CA ALA A 683 15.05 15.52 4.49
C ALA A 683 15.37 14.11 3.98
N GLY A 684 14.39 13.22 3.98
CA GLY A 684 14.53 11.85 3.48
C GLY A 684 13.65 10.85 4.23
N LEU A 685 13.45 9.67 3.62
CA LEU A 685 12.63 8.61 4.19
C LEU A 685 13.15 8.15 5.56
N VAL A 686 12.26 7.58 6.39
CA VAL A 686 12.64 6.97 7.68
C VAL A 686 13.69 5.89 7.45
N GLY A 687 14.79 5.93 8.23
CA GLY A 687 15.93 5.03 8.07
C GLY A 687 16.92 5.42 6.95
N SER A 688 16.83 6.63 6.38
CA SER A 688 17.80 7.08 5.37
C SER A 688 19.15 7.57 5.93
N GLY A 689 19.34 7.57 7.25
CA GLY A 689 20.59 7.91 7.93
C GLY A 689 20.67 9.32 8.52
N ARG A 690 19.56 10.09 8.51
CA ARG A 690 19.51 11.51 8.94
C ARG A 690 19.89 11.70 10.41
N THR A 691 19.12 11.07 11.29
CA THR A 691 19.28 11.10 12.75
C THR A 691 20.62 10.52 13.16
N GLU A 692 21.09 9.48 12.47
CA GLU A 692 22.39 8.86 12.75
C GLU A 692 23.55 9.81 12.42
N VAL A 693 23.51 10.49 11.26
CA VAL A 693 24.48 11.53 10.91
C VAL A 693 24.46 12.68 11.91
N ALA A 694 23.27 13.16 12.28
CA ALA A 694 23.10 14.19 13.30
C ALA A 694 23.70 13.79 14.66
N LYS A 695 23.37 12.59 15.16
CA LYS A 695 23.91 12.03 16.41
C LYS A 695 25.42 11.76 16.33
N ILE A 696 25.99 11.47 15.15
CA ILE A 696 27.46 11.38 14.96
C ILE A 696 28.12 12.76 15.08
N VAL A 697 27.56 13.79 14.45
CA VAL A 697 28.07 15.18 14.52
C VAL A 697 28.08 15.68 15.96
N ALA A 698 26.99 15.44 16.71
CA ALA A 698 26.88 15.77 18.12
C ALA A 698 27.68 14.83 19.06
N GLY A 699 28.43 13.87 18.53
CA GLY A 699 29.26 12.95 19.32
C GLY A 699 28.49 11.92 20.16
N ALA A 700 27.18 11.79 19.99
CA ALA A 700 26.35 10.76 20.62
C ALA A 700 26.58 9.37 20.01
N LEU A 701 26.61 9.29 18.68
CA LEU A 701 27.01 8.09 17.94
C LEU A 701 28.45 8.21 17.41
N LYS A 702 29.03 7.09 17.00
CA LYS A 702 30.43 7.01 16.54
C LYS A 702 30.51 6.58 15.09
N ARG A 703 31.09 7.43 14.24
CA ARG A 703 31.58 7.04 12.91
C ARG A 703 32.66 5.96 13.01
N ARG A 704 32.80 5.14 11.96
CA ARG A 704 33.77 4.04 11.85
C ARG A 704 35.19 4.54 12.20
N PHE A 705 35.99 3.70 12.85
CA PHE A 705 37.33 4.12 13.32
C PHE A 705 38.29 4.37 12.16
N VAL A 706 38.43 3.39 11.27
CA VAL A 706 39.23 3.44 10.03
C VAL A 706 38.31 3.72 8.84
N HIS A 707 38.73 4.57 7.90
CA HIS A 707 37.95 4.97 6.71
C HIS A 707 36.52 5.48 7.01
N GLY A 708 36.30 6.06 8.19
CA GLY A 708 35.01 6.59 8.64
C GLY A 708 34.75 8.06 8.31
N GLY A 709 35.36 8.59 7.25
CA GLY A 709 35.32 10.01 6.91
C GLY A 709 36.07 10.94 7.87
N THR A 710 35.75 12.23 7.82
CA THR A 710 36.20 13.26 8.78
C THR A 710 35.07 14.29 8.99
N ILE A 711 35.02 14.89 10.18
CA ILE A 711 34.16 16.03 10.49
C ILE A 711 35.09 17.17 10.87
N TYR A 712 34.82 18.37 10.37
CA TYR A 712 35.59 19.57 10.66
C TYR A 712 34.66 20.64 11.22
N LEU A 713 35.10 21.28 12.31
CA LEU A 713 34.47 22.44 12.92
C LEU A 713 35.45 23.61 12.77
N HIS A 714 35.02 24.73 12.18
CA HIS A 714 35.91 25.85 11.81
C HIS A 714 37.15 25.40 11.03
N ASP A 715 36.91 24.48 10.07
CA ASP A 715 37.90 23.75 9.27
C ASP A 715 38.98 22.95 10.05
N ARG A 716 38.85 22.81 11.37
CA ARG A 716 39.69 21.93 12.20
C ARG A 716 39.05 20.55 12.33
N PRO A 717 39.78 19.44 12.12
CA PRO A 717 39.21 18.09 12.23
C PRO A 717 38.87 17.74 13.68
N VAL A 718 37.63 17.32 13.93
CA VAL A 718 37.11 16.95 15.26
C VAL A 718 36.66 15.50 15.32
N ARG A 719 36.78 14.89 16.51
CA ARG A 719 36.28 13.54 16.82
C ARG A 719 35.93 13.40 18.30
N TYR A 720 34.63 13.39 18.60
CA TYR A 720 34.14 13.35 19.97
C TYR A 720 34.06 11.93 20.54
N ARG A 721 34.73 11.71 21.68
CA ARG A 721 34.63 10.49 22.49
C ARG A 721 33.33 10.46 23.30
N VAL A 722 32.86 11.61 23.77
CA VAL A 722 31.59 11.75 24.51
C VAL A 722 30.83 13.02 24.08
N PRO A 723 29.48 13.08 24.16
CA PRO A 723 28.69 14.25 23.76
C PRO A 723 29.10 15.57 24.42
N ARG A 724 29.55 15.52 25.68
CA ARG A 724 30.07 16.69 26.40
C ARG A 724 31.14 17.45 25.61
N GLN A 725 31.98 16.76 24.84
CA GLN A 725 33.02 17.43 24.05
C GLN A 725 32.43 18.23 22.88
N ALA A 726 31.36 17.73 22.24
CA ALA A 726 30.65 18.47 21.20
C ALA A 726 29.95 19.71 21.77
N VAL A 727 29.32 19.58 22.95
CA VAL A 727 28.70 20.71 23.68
C VAL A 727 29.72 21.76 24.09
N GLU A 728 30.92 21.35 24.52
CA GLU A 728 32.02 22.28 24.84
C GLU A 728 32.58 23.02 23.61
N ASP A 729 32.42 22.42 22.43
CA ASP A 729 32.75 23.01 21.12
C ASP A 729 31.54 23.73 20.48
N GLY A 730 30.44 23.92 21.21
CA GLY A 730 29.27 24.69 20.76
C GLY A 730 28.24 23.93 19.90
N ILE A 731 28.32 22.60 19.81
CA ILE A 731 27.37 21.75 19.07
C ILE A 731 26.35 21.14 20.05
N VAL A 732 25.07 21.43 19.84
CA VAL A 732 23.96 20.88 20.65
C VAL A 732 22.93 20.19 19.77
N TYR A 733 22.46 19.02 20.23
CA TYR A 733 21.45 18.20 19.57
C TYR A 733 20.18 18.13 20.43
N ILE A 734 19.04 18.42 19.81
CA ILE A 734 17.69 18.33 20.35
C ILE A 734 17.04 17.11 19.71
N THR A 735 16.70 16.14 20.57
CA THR A 735 16.20 14.82 20.19
C THR A 735 14.72 14.81 19.80
N GLU A 736 14.38 13.82 18.96
CA GLU A 736 13.02 13.43 18.59
C GLU A 736 12.21 12.93 19.80
N ASP A 737 12.80 12.05 20.64
CA ASP A 737 12.12 11.52 21.82
C ASP A 737 12.40 12.39 23.05
N ARG A 738 11.64 13.48 23.16
CA ARG A 738 11.77 14.43 24.27
C ARG A 738 11.56 13.80 25.65
N LYS A 739 10.79 12.71 25.79
CA LYS A 739 10.53 12.07 27.09
C LYS A 739 11.68 11.17 27.52
N LEU A 740 12.21 10.34 26.61
CA LEU A 740 13.31 9.43 26.92
C LEU A 740 14.67 10.13 26.98
N GLU A 741 14.94 11.08 26.06
CA GLU A 741 16.26 11.69 25.90
C GLU A 741 16.26 13.22 26.21
N GLY A 742 15.11 13.90 26.14
CA GLY A 742 15.03 15.37 26.16
C GLY A 742 15.01 16.03 27.54
N PHE A 743 14.19 15.55 28.48
CA PHE A 743 14.02 16.13 29.82
C PHE A 743 13.82 15.09 30.91
N PHE A 744 14.09 15.46 32.17
CA PHE A 744 13.76 14.66 33.34
C PHE A 744 12.35 15.01 33.82
N GLU A 745 11.42 14.08 33.66
CA GLU A 745 9.98 14.28 33.90
C GLU A 745 9.65 14.73 35.34
N THR A 746 10.40 14.22 36.32
CA THR A 746 10.21 14.44 37.75
C THR A 746 10.81 15.75 38.28
N LEU A 747 11.68 16.39 37.50
CA LEU A 747 12.34 17.65 37.85
C LEU A 747 11.54 18.86 37.38
N SER A 748 11.79 20.02 37.99
CA SER A 748 11.14 21.26 37.56
C SER A 748 11.61 21.71 36.17
N VAL A 749 10.82 22.57 35.55
CA VAL A 749 11.21 23.31 34.33
C VAL A 749 12.57 23.97 34.50
N GLU A 750 12.73 24.68 35.61
CA GLU A 750 13.93 25.44 35.95
C GLU A 750 15.16 24.51 36.18
N ASP A 751 14.97 23.33 36.80
CA ASP A 751 16.06 22.35 36.99
C ASP A 751 16.54 21.78 35.66
N ASN A 752 15.59 21.42 34.79
CA ASN A 752 15.90 20.86 33.47
C ASN A 752 16.77 21.80 32.63
N VAL A 753 16.48 23.10 32.65
CA VAL A 753 17.27 24.12 31.93
C VAL A 753 18.62 24.37 32.61
N TYR A 754 18.65 24.48 33.95
CA TYR A 754 19.90 24.77 34.68
C TYR A 754 20.91 23.62 34.60
N LEU A 755 20.46 22.36 34.61
CA LEU A 755 21.32 21.18 34.46
C LEU A 755 22.14 21.20 33.16
N ALA A 756 21.56 21.67 32.07
CA ALA A 756 22.29 21.79 30.81
C ALA A 756 23.37 22.87 30.87
N ARG A 757 23.12 23.99 31.55
CA ARG A 757 24.15 25.01 31.83
C ARG A 757 25.30 24.42 32.65
N LEU A 758 25.02 23.65 33.71
CA LEU A 758 26.05 23.01 34.54
C LEU A 758 26.96 22.04 33.75
N ALA A 759 26.47 21.45 32.66
CA ALA A 759 27.26 20.56 31.79
C ALA A 759 28.33 21.29 30.95
N THR A 760 28.22 22.60 30.77
CA THR A 760 29.20 23.41 30.02
C THR A 760 30.51 23.63 30.79
N ARG A 761 31.52 24.27 30.18
CA ARG A 761 32.70 24.76 30.93
C ARG A 761 32.34 25.99 31.78
N ALA A 762 31.57 26.94 31.23
CA ALA A 762 31.23 28.20 31.90
C ALA A 762 30.23 28.05 33.07
N GLY A 763 29.39 27.02 33.06
CA GLY A 763 28.44 26.73 34.14
C GLY A 763 28.97 25.77 35.20
N ARG A 764 30.15 25.17 35.02
CA ARG A 764 30.69 24.16 35.94
C ARG A 764 31.04 24.79 37.30
N ARG A 765 30.38 24.33 38.37
CA ARG A 765 30.57 24.83 39.74
C ARG A 765 30.57 23.66 40.73
N PHE A 766 31.37 23.78 41.79
CA PHE A 766 31.39 22.80 42.90
C PHE A 766 30.16 22.93 43.80
N TRP A 767 29.59 24.14 43.91
CA TRP A 767 28.39 24.44 44.70
C TRP A 767 27.34 25.16 43.84
N VAL A 768 26.07 24.77 43.97
CA VAL A 768 24.92 25.44 43.34
C VAL A 768 24.26 26.36 44.38
N ARG A 769 23.96 27.60 43.99
CA ARG A 769 23.17 28.55 44.81
C ARG A 769 21.76 28.67 44.23
N GLY A 770 20.73 28.66 45.08
CA GLY A 770 19.32 28.68 44.64
C GLY A 770 18.97 29.83 43.68
N ASP A 771 19.40 31.06 43.99
CA ASP A 771 19.09 32.25 43.18
C ASP A 771 19.79 32.25 41.81
N ASP A 772 20.90 31.50 41.67
CA ASP A 772 21.66 31.40 40.43
C ASP A 772 20.87 30.67 39.34
N LYS A 773 20.10 29.66 39.76
CA LYS A 773 19.18 28.88 38.95
C LYS A 773 18.11 29.77 38.32
N ALA A 774 17.47 30.63 39.13
CA ALA A 774 16.42 31.52 38.67
C ALA A 774 16.95 32.59 37.70
N ARG A 775 18.12 33.18 38.00
CA ARG A 775 18.77 34.16 37.10
C ARG A 775 19.19 33.54 35.76
N ALA A 776 19.73 32.33 35.78
CA ALA A 776 20.23 31.66 34.58
C ALA A 776 19.13 31.15 33.64
N THR A 777 17.91 30.95 34.13
CA THR A 777 16.80 30.33 33.39
C THR A 777 15.70 31.31 32.99
N ARG A 778 15.40 32.32 33.82
CA ARG A 778 14.27 33.26 33.62
C ARG A 778 14.22 33.84 32.21
N GLY A 779 15.32 34.46 31.74
CA GLY A 779 15.36 35.08 30.42
C GLY A 779 15.16 34.11 29.25
N LEU A 780 15.56 32.84 29.38
CA LEU A 780 15.33 31.82 28.36
C LEU A 780 13.87 31.34 28.35
N LEU A 781 13.27 31.17 29.53
CA LEU A 781 11.86 30.75 29.68
C LEU A 781 10.89 31.84 29.19
N GLU A 782 11.21 33.11 29.49
CA GLU A 782 10.47 34.28 28.99
C GLU A 782 10.61 34.43 27.47
N ARG A 783 11.85 34.38 26.94
CA ARG A 783 12.14 34.45 25.50
C ARG A 783 11.39 33.38 24.69
N LEU A 784 11.33 32.15 25.20
CA LEU A 784 10.63 31.04 24.54
C LEU A 784 9.14 30.94 24.91
N ARG A 785 8.62 31.87 25.73
CA ARG A 785 7.22 31.92 26.19
C ARG A 785 6.74 30.57 26.72
N VAL A 786 7.50 29.97 27.63
CA VAL A 786 7.13 28.71 28.31
C VAL A 786 5.97 29.01 29.27
N ARG A 787 4.79 28.46 28.99
CA ARG A 787 3.61 28.63 29.84
C ARG A 787 3.57 27.49 30.86
N ALA A 788 3.88 27.82 32.11
CA ALA A 788 3.81 26.93 33.26
C ALA A 788 3.10 27.66 34.41
N SER A 789 2.42 26.92 35.30
CA SER A 789 1.82 27.47 36.52
C SER A 789 2.86 28.07 37.47
N SER A 790 4.09 27.55 37.42
CA SER A 790 5.29 28.07 38.08
C SER A 790 6.54 27.54 37.37
N PRO A 791 7.68 28.25 37.36
CA PRO A 791 8.97 27.68 36.96
C PRO A 791 9.37 26.43 37.78
N ARG A 792 8.77 26.24 38.96
CA ARG A 792 8.94 25.06 39.82
C ARG A 792 8.02 23.88 39.48
N ALA A 793 7.04 24.05 38.59
CA ALA A 793 6.18 22.95 38.12
C ALA A 793 7.02 21.87 37.43
N LYS A 794 6.58 20.61 37.51
CA LYS A 794 7.29 19.50 36.87
C LYS A 794 7.06 19.53 35.37
N VAL A 795 8.04 19.12 34.57
CA VAL A 795 7.90 19.18 33.10
C VAL A 795 6.79 18.25 32.61
N VAL A 796 6.53 17.13 33.30
CA VAL A 796 5.42 16.22 32.99
C VAL A 796 4.02 16.85 33.11
N GLU A 797 3.86 17.90 33.91
CA GLU A 797 2.60 18.62 34.12
C GLU A 797 2.27 19.61 32.98
N LEU A 798 3.22 19.85 32.07
CA LEU A 798 3.07 20.79 30.95
C LEU A 798 2.51 20.14 29.69
N SER A 799 1.83 20.93 28.84
CA SER A 799 1.44 20.49 27.50
C SER A 799 2.64 20.22 26.60
N GLY A 800 2.49 19.33 25.61
CA GLY A 800 3.60 18.86 24.76
C GLY A 800 4.40 19.98 24.07
N GLY A 801 3.72 21.05 23.61
CA GLY A 801 4.41 22.22 23.06
C GLY A 801 5.24 23.01 24.09
N ASN A 802 4.79 23.08 25.34
CA ASN A 802 5.59 23.70 26.41
C ASN A 802 6.73 22.78 26.86
N GLN A 803 6.53 21.46 26.93
CA GLN A 803 7.62 20.49 27.15
C GLN A 803 8.72 20.66 26.09
N GLN A 804 8.34 20.77 24.81
CA GLN A 804 9.29 20.97 23.72
C GLN A 804 10.07 22.30 23.88
N LYS A 805 9.38 23.40 24.21
CA LYS A 805 10.06 24.67 24.54
C LYS A 805 11.02 24.56 25.72
N VAL A 806 10.75 23.72 26.72
CA VAL A 806 11.71 23.47 27.82
C VAL A 806 12.95 22.72 27.32
N VAL A 807 12.81 21.77 26.39
CA VAL A 807 13.97 21.12 25.73
C VAL A 807 14.78 22.13 24.91
N VAL A 808 14.11 23.04 24.18
CA VAL A 808 14.80 24.14 23.47
C VAL A 808 15.50 25.09 24.46
N ALA A 809 14.83 25.49 25.56
CA ALA A 809 15.43 26.34 26.60
C ALA A 809 16.69 25.68 27.21
N LYS A 810 16.61 24.38 27.49
CA LYS A 810 17.71 23.54 27.99
C LYS A 810 18.88 23.51 27.01
N ALA A 811 18.61 23.35 25.72
CA ALA A 811 19.65 23.41 24.68
C ALA A 811 20.30 24.81 24.58
N LEU A 812 19.50 25.88 24.62
CA LEU A 812 20.01 27.26 24.54
C LEU A 812 20.78 27.70 25.79
N ALA A 813 20.52 27.11 26.95
CA ALA A 813 21.30 27.35 28.18
C ALA A 813 22.77 26.89 28.08
N GLN A 814 23.13 26.14 27.03
CA GLN A 814 24.50 25.73 26.73
C GLN A 814 25.26 26.72 25.83
N ASP A 815 24.57 27.78 25.37
CA ASP A 815 25.02 28.75 24.37
C ASP A 815 25.66 28.13 23.09
N PRO A 816 24.90 27.34 22.32
CA PRO A 816 25.41 26.68 21.13
C PRO A 816 25.72 27.64 19.98
N GLU A 817 26.75 27.34 19.20
CA GLU A 817 26.97 27.91 17.87
C GLU A 817 26.20 27.12 16.80
N ILE A 818 26.12 25.79 16.96
CA ILE A 818 25.41 24.87 16.06
C ILE A 818 24.28 24.18 16.83
N VAL A 819 23.05 24.32 16.35
CA VAL A 819 21.87 23.66 16.92
C VAL A 819 21.29 22.68 15.92
N ILE A 820 21.21 21.41 16.30
CA ILE A 820 20.58 20.35 15.50
C ILE A 820 19.24 20.00 16.14
N PHE A 821 18.15 20.22 15.42
CA PHE A 821 16.80 19.82 15.79
C PHE A 821 16.43 18.53 15.05
N ASP A 822 15.97 17.51 15.78
CA ASP A 822 15.47 16.25 15.21
C ASP A 822 13.97 16.09 15.47
N GLU A 823 13.20 15.99 14.38
CA GLU A 823 11.72 15.95 14.33
C GLU A 823 11.05 16.95 15.32
N PRO A 824 11.40 18.26 15.29
CA PRO A 824 11.17 19.19 16.40
C PRO A 824 9.72 19.49 16.75
N THR A 825 8.77 19.14 15.87
CA THR A 825 7.33 19.33 16.05
C THR A 825 6.57 18.02 16.30
N ARG A 826 7.27 16.89 16.42
CA ARG A 826 6.65 15.58 16.66
C ARG A 826 5.85 15.56 17.97
N GLY A 827 4.56 15.21 17.87
CA GLY A 827 3.65 15.20 19.02
C GLY A 827 3.47 16.57 19.68
N VAL A 828 3.49 17.64 18.89
CA VAL A 828 3.19 19.02 19.31
C VAL A 828 1.93 19.52 18.60
N ASP A 829 1.10 20.28 19.31
CA ASP A 829 -0.13 20.88 18.78
C ASP A 829 0.10 21.79 17.58
N VAL A 830 -0.86 21.78 16.63
CA VAL A 830 -0.85 22.61 15.41
C VAL A 830 -0.64 24.10 15.72
N GLY A 831 -1.22 24.61 16.81
CA GLY A 831 -1.02 26.01 17.24
C GLY A 831 0.37 26.30 17.82
N ALA A 832 1.10 25.30 18.31
CA ALA A 832 2.45 25.44 18.87
C ALA A 832 3.57 25.18 17.86
N ILE A 833 3.28 24.51 16.73
CA ILE A 833 4.21 24.33 15.59
C ILE A 833 4.78 25.67 15.13
N GLU A 834 3.92 26.66 14.90
CA GLU A 834 4.30 28.00 14.44
C GLU A 834 5.21 28.73 15.46
N GLU A 835 4.93 28.62 16.77
CA GLU A 835 5.79 29.21 17.81
C GLU A 835 7.19 28.56 17.87
N ILE A 836 7.28 27.25 17.61
CA ILE A 836 8.57 26.52 17.49
C ILE A 836 9.29 26.96 16.20
N HIS A 837 8.58 27.07 15.08
CA HIS A 837 9.16 27.47 13.80
C HIS A 837 9.74 28.88 13.86
N GLN A 838 9.03 29.82 14.49
CA GLN A 838 9.54 31.16 14.77
C GLN A 838 10.78 31.14 15.67
N SER A 839 10.81 30.27 16.69
CA SER A 839 11.98 30.10 17.57
C SER A 839 13.21 29.57 16.82
N ILE A 840 13.02 28.60 15.93
CA ILE A 840 14.08 28.05 15.05
C ILE A 840 14.63 29.14 14.12
N ARG A 841 13.74 29.92 13.46
CA ARG A 841 14.15 31.01 12.56
C ARG A 841 14.84 32.16 13.31
N ALA A 842 14.46 32.45 14.55
CA ALA A 842 15.12 33.46 15.38
C ALA A 842 16.59 33.08 15.69
N LEU A 843 16.88 31.80 15.98
CA LEU A 843 18.26 31.34 16.21
C LEU A 843 19.16 31.51 14.98
N ALA A 844 18.64 31.19 13.80
CA ALA A 844 19.34 31.42 12.54
C ALA A 844 19.53 32.93 12.24
N ALA A 845 18.56 33.77 12.62
CA ALA A 845 18.67 35.23 12.50
C ALA A 845 19.70 35.84 13.47
N GLU A 846 19.94 35.21 14.63
CA GLU A 846 21.02 35.53 15.58
C GLU A 846 22.41 35.06 15.11
N GLY A 847 22.51 34.43 13.92
CA GLY A 847 23.77 33.99 13.32
C GLY A 847 24.20 32.57 13.69
N LYS A 848 23.44 31.86 14.56
CA LYS A 848 23.71 30.45 14.88
C LYS A 848 23.43 29.57 13.67
N ALA A 849 24.23 28.54 13.46
CA ALA A 849 23.99 27.57 12.39
C ALA A 849 22.94 26.55 12.86
N VAL A 850 21.88 26.36 12.08
CA VAL A 850 20.76 25.50 12.48
C VAL A 850 20.59 24.37 11.48
N VAL A 851 20.50 23.14 11.99
CA VAL A 851 20.16 21.95 11.20
C VAL A 851 18.81 21.45 11.66
N VAL A 852 17.87 21.22 10.74
CA VAL A 852 16.55 20.65 11.03
C VAL A 852 16.42 19.33 10.30
N VAL A 853 16.44 18.24 11.05
CA VAL A 853 16.09 16.90 10.58
C VAL A 853 14.58 16.73 10.74
N SER A 854 13.86 16.43 9.67
CA SER A 854 12.42 16.18 9.75
C SER A 854 11.92 15.29 8.61
N SER A 855 11.00 14.39 8.96
CA SER A 855 10.23 13.53 8.06
C SER A 855 9.03 14.28 7.45
N TYR A 856 8.58 15.37 8.07
CA TYR A 856 7.46 16.17 7.63
C TYR A 856 7.91 17.26 6.64
N LEU A 857 7.77 16.98 5.35
CA LEU A 857 8.27 17.87 4.29
C LEU A 857 7.71 19.30 4.29
N PRO A 858 6.44 19.57 4.66
CA PRO A 858 5.96 20.93 4.82
C PRO A 858 6.73 21.75 5.88
N GLU A 859 7.23 21.12 6.94
CA GLU A 859 8.10 21.79 7.92
C GLU A 859 9.47 22.12 7.33
N ILE A 860 10.11 21.17 6.63
CA ILE A 860 11.38 21.41 5.93
C ILE A 860 11.22 22.58 4.93
N LEU A 861 10.14 22.59 4.14
CA LEU A 861 9.86 23.63 3.14
C LEU A 861 9.53 25.00 3.76
N ALA A 862 8.97 25.04 4.98
CA ALA A 862 8.73 26.28 5.72
C ALA A 862 10.02 26.85 6.35
N LEU A 863 10.87 25.98 6.91
CA LEU A 863 12.00 26.38 7.74
C LEU A 863 13.31 26.55 6.98
N ALA A 864 13.64 25.68 6.04
CA ALA A 864 14.99 25.58 5.50
C ALA A 864 15.33 26.68 4.49
N ASP A 865 16.59 27.13 4.49
CA ASP A 865 17.18 27.98 3.44
C ASP A 865 17.85 27.11 2.35
N ARG A 866 18.37 25.93 2.75
CA ARG A 866 18.93 24.88 1.88
C ARG A 866 18.45 23.51 2.37
N ILE A 867 18.16 22.59 1.47
CA ILE A 867 17.60 21.27 1.79
C ILE A 867 18.49 20.20 1.18
N LEU A 868 19.03 19.31 2.01
CA LEU A 868 19.72 18.11 1.59
C LEU A 868 18.77 16.93 1.71
N VAL A 869 18.79 16.08 0.70
CA VAL A 869 18.02 14.83 0.71
C VAL A 869 18.97 13.67 0.99
N MET A 870 18.66 12.89 2.01
CA MET A 870 19.40 11.68 2.37
C MET A 870 18.66 10.43 1.90
N ARG A 871 19.43 9.53 1.27
CA ARG A 871 18.97 8.24 0.76
C ARG A 871 20.01 7.17 1.09
N GLN A 872 19.59 6.07 1.71
CA GLN A 872 20.42 4.90 2.05
C GLN A 872 21.79 5.23 2.72
N GLY A 873 21.84 6.26 3.57
CA GLY A 873 23.06 6.63 4.30
C GLY A 873 24.03 7.56 3.54
N SER A 874 23.62 8.16 2.43
CA SER A 874 24.37 9.21 1.74
C SER A 874 23.46 10.37 1.33
N VAL A 875 24.04 11.55 1.08
CA VAL A 875 23.32 12.68 0.48
C VAL A 875 23.11 12.39 -1.00
N SER A 876 21.86 12.40 -1.48
CA SER A 876 21.50 12.13 -2.89
C SER A 876 21.26 13.40 -3.70
N ALA A 877 20.76 14.47 -3.08
CA ALA A 877 20.52 15.75 -3.73
C ALA A 877 20.65 16.92 -2.73
N GLU A 878 20.90 18.11 -3.28
CA GLU A 878 20.80 19.39 -2.60
C GLU A 878 19.84 20.30 -3.40
N PHE A 879 18.98 21.03 -2.70
CA PHE A 879 18.05 22.00 -3.27
C PHE A 879 18.13 23.33 -2.53
N THR A 880 18.07 24.44 -3.26
CA THR A 880 17.74 25.75 -2.68
C THR A 880 16.26 25.80 -2.26
N ARG A 881 15.91 26.74 -1.38
CA ARG A 881 14.52 27.01 -0.97
C ARG A 881 13.60 27.27 -2.17
N GLU A 882 14.10 27.93 -3.21
CA GLU A 882 13.36 28.32 -4.41
C GLU A 882 13.13 27.13 -5.36
N GLU A 883 14.11 26.23 -5.44
CA GLU A 883 14.00 25.01 -6.25
C GLU A 883 13.18 23.91 -5.56
N ALA A 884 13.14 23.90 -4.23
CA ALA A 884 12.54 22.82 -3.46
C ALA A 884 11.01 22.74 -3.63
N THR A 885 10.54 21.53 -3.97
CA THR A 885 9.14 21.14 -3.90
C THR A 885 9.05 19.77 -3.24
N GLU A 886 7.92 19.47 -2.60
CA GLU A 886 7.68 18.18 -1.93
C GLU A 886 7.93 17.01 -2.88
N GLU A 887 7.42 17.11 -4.12
CA GLU A 887 7.65 16.15 -5.21
C GLU A 887 9.14 15.89 -5.50
N LYS A 888 9.96 16.94 -5.61
CA LYS A 888 11.41 16.82 -5.89
C LYS A 888 12.17 16.18 -4.72
N ILE A 889 11.81 16.54 -3.50
CA ILE A 889 12.43 16.01 -2.28
C ILE A 889 12.09 14.53 -2.13
N LEU A 890 10.81 14.15 -2.28
CA LEU A 890 10.39 12.75 -2.29
C LEU A 890 11.07 11.96 -3.40
N PHE A 891 11.16 12.51 -4.61
CA PHE A 891 11.85 11.86 -5.72
C PHE A 891 13.31 11.55 -5.37
N ALA A 892 14.09 12.53 -4.90
CA ALA A 892 15.49 12.33 -4.52
C ALA A 892 15.70 11.47 -3.25
N ALA A 893 14.65 11.28 -2.44
CA ALA A 893 14.69 10.38 -1.28
C ALA A 893 14.47 8.91 -1.67
N VAL A 894 13.88 8.66 -2.84
CA VAL A 894 13.57 7.33 -3.40
C VAL A 894 14.58 6.94 -4.49
N TYR A 895 14.81 7.82 -5.47
CA TYR A 895 15.59 7.61 -6.70
C TYR A 895 16.96 8.30 -6.68
#